data_AF-A0A935WCA1-F1
#
_entry.id   AF-A0A935WCA1-F1
#
_cell.length_a   1.000
_cell.length_b   1.000
_cell.length_c   1.000
_cell.angle_alpha   90.00
_cell.angle_beta   90.00
_cell.angle_gamma   90.00
#
_symmetry.space_group_name_H-M   'P 1'
#
loop_
_entity.id
_entity.type
_entity.pdbx_description
1 polymer ?
#
loop_
_entity_poly.entity_id
_entity_poly.type
_entity_poly.pdbx_seq_one_letter_code
_entity_poly.pdbx_strand_id
1 'polypeptide(L)'
;MALFPLLAALAFLPADTVRLVLVATTDIHGHVTDWDYVQNVPAPGGLARAATVVDSLRERYPGQVVLVDAGDALQGTPFAAYYGGVSRREPHPVMDAMNTLGYDAATPGNHEFDYGVPLFERALAAATFPMVSANLRRLPADSLALQPFVVISRNGVRIAIAGLLTPGTMVWHRDRLRGRYRVERIERAAPGVLAEMRREADLCIVLSHSGLEGAGSYDTTGVGAEDVAASLARGPVRPDVVVVGHSHGELLDSVINGVHFIQPRPRAQSLAVLHLTLVSRGDRLALVAAEGESVPLETARPSARFLRRLADAHATALTWATTVVAEARAPYPARLARVEDTPFVRFLHDVQRRASGAELSMVAVYEPRSGFGEGELTTAEVYRAYPFENVLRAVKLSGTDLRAWLEQSARYFTRDSAGHLALNRRFPGYNYDLLGGAFYTLDLSRPAGSRVTRLEVNGRTVLPTDSFTVAVSDYRQQGGGGVAFLARAPVVYDRGENIRELILTELRRRRVLAPPESLPPGWQILPPALAEEARALFAEAPSAAVGEPARTPLLLPTRPAPDPAADAPPTPTRLVPDSADLPVATLRLPAEPGAGRGLARLLADAYRRALRADVAVAGVAEGVARLPAGVTTPRQLARAVPGEGALLALRMSGADLEALAENLVAGARCCEVAGLRIEYDSTRRAYSRVRAIRLSNGDRLDRGRTYLVALSAALLEADSLFPLGAGNCSASRGCRTPGNLRRWPVVRSARLPAEALGDYLRALPQPVTPAEDRRLVPRR
;
A
#
# COMPACT_ATOMS: atom_id res chain seq x y z
N MET A 1 11.42 14.97 -31.12
CA MET A 1 12.70 15.59 -30.72
C MET A 1 12.43 16.94 -30.09
N ALA A 2 12.52 17.06 -28.77
CA ALA A 2 12.66 18.31 -28.04
C ALA A 2 13.46 18.03 -26.76
N LEU A 3 14.48 18.85 -26.52
CA LEU A 3 15.65 18.63 -25.68
C LEU A 3 15.34 18.36 -24.19
N PHE A 4 15.93 17.28 -23.66
CA PHE A 4 16.25 17.09 -22.25
C PHE A 4 17.68 17.61 -21.99
N PRO A 5 17.90 18.66 -21.19
CA PRO A 5 19.21 18.92 -20.63
C PRO A 5 19.20 18.54 -19.14
N LEU A 6 19.76 17.38 -18.81
CA LEU A 6 20.97 17.33 -17.99
C LEU A 6 21.52 15.89 -17.93
N LEU A 7 22.73 15.77 -18.47
CA LEU A 7 23.74 14.74 -18.24
C LEU A 7 23.45 13.35 -18.83
N ALA A 8 23.51 13.29 -20.17
CA ALA A 8 24.49 12.38 -20.77
C ALA A 8 25.90 12.86 -20.38
N ALA A 9 26.31 12.56 -19.15
CA ALA A 9 27.73 12.39 -18.92
C ALA A 9 28.06 11.01 -19.50
N LEU A 10 28.68 11.00 -20.68
CA LEU A 10 29.81 10.10 -20.87
C LEU A 10 30.88 10.52 -19.85
N ALA A 11 30.62 10.30 -18.56
CA ALA A 11 31.69 10.21 -17.60
C ALA A 11 32.45 8.97 -18.05
N PHE A 12 33.69 9.15 -18.48
CA PHE A 12 34.67 8.10 -18.32
C PHE A 12 34.57 7.68 -16.85
N LEU A 13 33.85 6.59 -16.58
CA LEU A 13 33.97 5.93 -15.30
C LEU A 13 35.46 5.62 -15.14
N PRO A 14 36.04 5.82 -13.95
CA PRO A 14 37.34 5.23 -13.65
C PRO A 14 37.32 3.76 -14.10
N ALA A 15 38.43 3.25 -14.62
CA ALA A 15 38.51 1.87 -15.13
C ALA A 15 38.01 0.81 -14.11
N ASP A 16 37.95 1.19 -12.83
CA ASP A 16 37.59 0.36 -11.70
C ASP A 16 36.11 0.45 -11.28
N THR A 17 35.24 1.19 -12.00
CA THR A 17 33.83 1.40 -11.61
C THR A 17 32.85 0.72 -12.59
N VAL A 18 31.90 -0.04 -12.05
CA VAL A 18 30.85 -0.76 -12.78
C VAL A 18 29.47 -0.29 -12.31
N ARG A 19 28.51 -0.20 -13.25
CA ARG A 19 27.11 0.17 -12.96
C ARG A 19 26.15 -0.96 -13.31
N LEU A 20 25.12 -1.10 -12.49
CA LEU A 20 23.96 -1.96 -12.70
C LEU A 20 22.67 -1.18 -12.45
N VAL A 21 21.58 -1.64 -13.05
CA VAL A 21 20.24 -1.13 -12.80
C VAL A 21 19.35 -2.26 -12.33
N LEU A 22 19.09 -2.34 -11.04
CA LEU A 22 18.14 -3.29 -10.48
C LEU A 22 16.72 -2.74 -10.66
N VAL A 23 15.84 -3.51 -11.27
CA VAL A 23 14.43 -3.18 -11.46
C VAL A 23 13.62 -4.26 -10.75
N ALA A 24 12.71 -3.87 -9.87
CA ALA A 24 11.90 -4.79 -9.09
C ALA A 24 10.40 -4.58 -9.30
N THR A 25 9.67 -5.70 -9.30
CA THR A 25 8.22 -5.78 -9.06
C THR A 25 7.95 -6.64 -7.82
N THR A 26 6.72 -6.56 -7.32
CA THR A 26 6.16 -7.46 -6.31
C THR A 26 4.64 -7.44 -6.42
N ASP A 27 3.98 -8.48 -5.90
CA ASP A 27 2.53 -8.53 -5.70
C ASP A 27 1.77 -8.16 -6.98
N ILE A 28 2.21 -8.71 -8.12
CA ILE A 28 1.64 -8.45 -9.46
C ILE A 28 0.15 -8.80 -9.47
N HIS A 29 -0.25 -9.83 -8.73
CA HIS A 29 -1.62 -10.24 -8.53
C HIS A 29 -2.44 -10.46 -9.83
N GLY A 30 -1.80 -10.96 -10.88
CA GLY A 30 -2.44 -11.14 -12.18
C GLY A 30 -2.69 -9.86 -12.98
N HIS A 31 -2.16 -8.70 -12.55
CA HIS A 31 -2.20 -7.45 -13.32
C HIS A 31 -1.15 -7.47 -14.44
N VAL A 32 -1.41 -8.26 -15.48
CA VAL A 32 -0.49 -8.40 -16.62
C VAL A 32 -0.89 -7.58 -17.84
N THR A 33 -2.19 -7.27 -17.99
CA THR A 33 -2.72 -6.37 -19.03
C THR A 33 -2.95 -4.96 -18.47
N ASP A 34 -3.39 -4.04 -19.32
CA ASP A 34 -3.80 -2.68 -18.97
C ASP A 34 -5.32 -2.57 -18.73
N TRP A 35 -5.95 -3.63 -18.19
CA TRP A 35 -7.41 -3.74 -18.07
C TRP A 35 -7.85 -4.08 -16.65
N ASP A 36 -8.90 -3.41 -16.18
CA ASP A 36 -9.65 -3.77 -14.99
C ASP A 36 -10.81 -4.67 -15.42
N TYR A 37 -10.71 -5.96 -15.12
CA TYR A 37 -11.73 -6.96 -15.51
C TYR A 37 -13.02 -6.85 -14.70
N VAL A 38 -13.00 -6.13 -13.57
CA VAL A 38 -14.15 -5.90 -12.71
C VAL A 38 -14.96 -4.71 -13.20
N GLN A 39 -14.29 -3.59 -13.45
CA GLN A 39 -14.94 -2.38 -13.96
C GLN A 39 -15.13 -2.41 -15.49
N ASN A 40 -14.46 -3.33 -16.17
CA ASN A 40 -14.44 -3.44 -17.62
C ASN A 40 -13.97 -2.14 -18.31
N VAL A 41 -12.88 -1.57 -17.80
CA VAL A 41 -12.27 -0.34 -18.31
C VAL A 41 -10.74 -0.47 -18.32
N PRO A 42 -10.02 0.39 -19.07
CA PRO A 42 -8.57 0.47 -18.95
C PRO A 42 -8.12 0.75 -17.51
N ALA A 43 -7.10 0.03 -17.04
CA ALA A 43 -6.54 0.17 -15.71
C ALA A 43 -5.19 0.92 -15.73
N PRO A 44 -4.89 1.68 -14.65
CA PRO A 44 -3.54 2.17 -14.41
C PRO A 44 -2.64 1.00 -13.95
N GLY A 45 -1.39 0.98 -14.42
CA GLY A 45 -0.40 -0.05 -14.07
C GLY A 45 -0.42 -1.31 -14.95
N GLY A 46 0.03 -2.42 -14.37
CA GLY A 46 0.12 -3.73 -15.01
C GLY A 46 1.43 -3.99 -15.77
N LEU A 47 1.78 -5.28 -15.96
CA LEU A 47 3.03 -5.66 -16.63
C LEU A 47 3.12 -5.16 -18.07
N ALA A 48 1.99 -4.96 -18.76
CA ALA A 48 1.96 -4.33 -20.07
C ALA A 48 2.61 -2.95 -20.09
N ARG A 49 2.43 -2.13 -19.04
CA ARG A 49 3.07 -0.82 -18.92
C ARG A 49 4.49 -0.93 -18.37
N ALA A 50 4.73 -1.86 -17.44
CA ALA A 50 6.07 -2.17 -16.97
C ALA A 50 7.00 -2.55 -18.13
N ALA A 51 6.51 -3.33 -19.10
CA ALA A 51 7.25 -3.74 -20.30
C ALA A 51 7.88 -2.55 -21.02
N THR A 52 7.11 -1.48 -21.25
CA THR A 52 7.60 -0.27 -21.93
C THR A 52 8.74 0.39 -21.15
N VAL A 53 8.60 0.48 -19.82
CA VAL A 53 9.61 1.11 -18.96
C VAL A 53 10.87 0.25 -18.89
N VAL A 54 10.72 -1.06 -18.69
CA VAL A 54 11.83 -2.02 -18.67
C VAL A 54 12.58 -2.02 -20.02
N ASP A 55 11.87 -2.03 -21.14
CA ASP A 55 12.48 -1.98 -22.47
C ASP A 55 13.27 -0.67 -22.65
N SER A 56 12.71 0.47 -22.24
CA SER A 56 13.41 1.77 -22.25
C SER A 56 14.66 1.76 -21.37
N LEU A 57 14.61 1.12 -20.19
CA LEU A 57 15.78 0.99 -19.31
C LEU A 57 16.85 0.09 -19.94
N ARG A 58 16.46 -1.00 -20.62
CA ARG A 58 17.40 -1.89 -21.32
C ARG A 58 18.05 -1.21 -22.52
N GLU A 59 17.32 -0.37 -23.25
CA GLU A 59 17.88 0.47 -24.31
C GLU A 59 18.87 1.50 -23.78
N ARG A 60 18.54 2.12 -22.64
CA ARG A 60 19.39 3.15 -22.01
C ARG A 60 20.62 2.58 -21.32
N TYR A 61 20.51 1.37 -20.76
CA TYR A 61 21.54 0.70 -19.97
C TYR A 61 21.79 -0.73 -20.49
N PRO A 62 22.29 -0.86 -21.73
CA PRO A 62 22.42 -2.16 -22.40
C PRO A 62 23.34 -3.10 -21.62
N GLY A 63 22.85 -4.30 -21.34
CA GLY A 63 23.59 -5.32 -20.59
C GLY A 63 23.77 -5.05 -19.09
N GLN A 64 23.13 -4.00 -18.53
CA GLN A 64 23.28 -3.61 -17.11
C GLN A 64 22.01 -3.82 -16.28
N VAL A 65 20.86 -4.01 -16.91
CA VAL A 65 19.57 -4.17 -16.23
C VAL A 65 19.44 -5.58 -15.63
N VAL A 66 19.00 -5.65 -14.38
CA VAL A 66 18.60 -6.88 -13.68
C VAL A 66 17.15 -6.71 -13.24
N LEU A 67 16.25 -7.55 -13.72
CA LEU A 67 14.82 -7.50 -13.42
C LEU A 67 14.42 -8.63 -12.46
N VAL A 68 13.82 -8.31 -11.32
CA VAL A 68 13.42 -9.30 -10.30
C VAL A 68 11.99 -9.11 -9.82
N ASP A 69 11.38 -10.18 -9.30
CA ASP A 69 10.04 -10.15 -8.70
C ASP A 69 10.01 -10.77 -7.29
N ALA A 70 9.37 -10.08 -6.34
CA ALA A 70 9.30 -10.52 -4.95
C ALA A 70 8.05 -11.35 -4.60
N GLY A 71 7.34 -11.96 -5.56
CA GLY A 71 6.28 -12.94 -5.33
C GLY A 71 4.85 -12.40 -5.44
N ASP A 72 3.86 -13.28 -5.25
CA ASP A 72 2.42 -13.03 -5.40
C ASP A 72 2.01 -12.57 -6.81
N ALA A 73 2.29 -13.42 -7.80
CA ALA A 73 1.94 -13.19 -9.19
C ALA A 73 0.65 -13.91 -9.61
N LEU A 74 0.43 -15.15 -9.15
CA LEU A 74 -0.51 -16.10 -9.77
C LEU A 74 -2.00 -15.94 -9.39
N GLN A 75 -2.34 -15.11 -8.42
CA GLN A 75 -3.74 -14.89 -7.98
C GLN A 75 -4.04 -13.40 -7.87
N GLY A 76 -5.30 -12.97 -8.05
CA GLY A 76 -5.74 -11.61 -7.72
C GLY A 76 -6.87 -11.14 -8.61
N THR A 77 -6.54 -10.78 -9.86
CA THR A 77 -7.54 -10.36 -10.86
C THR A 77 -8.43 -11.53 -11.33
N PRO A 78 -9.64 -11.24 -11.86
CA PRO A 78 -10.42 -12.24 -12.60
C PRO A 78 -9.62 -12.92 -13.73
N PHE A 79 -8.67 -12.20 -14.35
CA PHE A 79 -7.77 -12.80 -15.33
C PHE A 79 -6.94 -13.94 -14.74
N ALA A 80 -6.25 -13.70 -13.61
CA ALA A 80 -5.51 -14.75 -12.93
C ALA A 80 -6.43 -15.88 -12.46
N ALA A 81 -7.60 -15.56 -11.92
CA ALA A 81 -8.54 -16.57 -11.45
C ALA A 81 -9.06 -17.52 -12.54
N TYR A 82 -9.34 -16.98 -13.73
CA TYR A 82 -9.75 -17.81 -14.86
C TYR A 82 -8.69 -18.87 -15.20
N TYR A 83 -7.41 -18.49 -15.24
CA TYR A 83 -6.32 -19.43 -15.54
C TYR A 83 -5.81 -20.25 -14.34
N GLY A 84 -6.17 -19.85 -13.12
CA GLY A 84 -5.93 -20.63 -11.91
C GLY A 84 -6.95 -21.74 -11.70
N GLY A 85 -8.24 -21.47 -11.96
CA GLY A 85 -9.34 -22.37 -11.61
C GLY A 85 -10.17 -22.93 -12.76
N VAL A 86 -10.25 -22.25 -13.91
CA VAL A 86 -11.17 -22.62 -15.01
C VAL A 86 -10.42 -23.23 -16.19
N SER A 87 -9.42 -22.50 -16.71
CA SER A 87 -8.61 -22.94 -17.84
C SER A 87 -7.29 -23.52 -17.39
N ARG A 88 -6.84 -24.61 -18.05
CA ARG A 88 -5.53 -25.22 -17.85
C ARG A 88 -4.55 -24.85 -18.97
N ARG A 89 -4.71 -23.67 -19.56
CA ARG A 89 -3.82 -23.17 -20.63
C ARG A 89 -2.38 -23.16 -20.14
N GLU A 90 -1.47 -23.69 -20.96
CA GLU A 90 -0.03 -23.63 -20.74
C GLU A 90 0.69 -22.92 -21.92
N PRO A 91 1.73 -22.10 -21.65
CA PRO A 91 2.12 -21.64 -20.32
C PRO A 91 1.00 -20.81 -19.67
N HIS A 92 0.87 -20.88 -18.34
CA HIS A 92 -0.04 -20.02 -17.59
C HIS A 92 0.17 -18.54 -18.00
N PRO A 93 -0.87 -17.78 -18.40
CA PRO A 93 -0.68 -16.46 -19.01
C PRO A 93 0.04 -15.43 -18.15
N VAL A 94 -0.02 -15.53 -16.82
CA VAL A 94 0.80 -14.69 -15.94
C VAL A 94 2.28 -15.05 -16.03
N MET A 95 2.62 -16.35 -16.09
CA MET A 95 4.00 -16.79 -16.28
C MET A 95 4.49 -16.44 -17.69
N ASP A 96 3.64 -16.56 -18.71
CA ASP A 96 3.95 -16.13 -20.07
C ASP A 96 4.26 -14.64 -20.16
N ALA A 97 3.51 -13.81 -19.43
CA ALA A 97 3.75 -12.38 -19.29
C ALA A 97 5.12 -12.10 -18.65
N MET A 98 5.44 -12.77 -17.54
CA MET A 98 6.76 -12.64 -16.88
C MET A 98 7.91 -13.13 -17.78
N ASN A 99 7.76 -14.28 -18.44
CA ASN A 99 8.72 -14.80 -19.41
C ASN A 99 9.01 -13.79 -20.53
N THR A 100 7.97 -13.11 -21.01
CA THR A 100 8.08 -12.12 -22.08
C THR A 100 8.80 -10.84 -21.64
N LEU A 101 8.65 -10.47 -20.37
CA LEU A 101 9.40 -9.38 -19.75
C LEU A 101 10.87 -9.76 -19.53
N GLY A 102 11.19 -11.05 -19.42
CA GLY A 102 12.55 -11.54 -19.23
C GLY A 102 13.10 -11.22 -17.85
N TYR A 103 12.40 -11.68 -16.80
CA TYR A 103 12.91 -11.62 -15.43
C TYR A 103 14.21 -12.41 -15.30
N ASP A 104 15.14 -11.93 -14.47
CA ASP A 104 16.39 -12.61 -14.13
C ASP A 104 16.21 -13.57 -12.96
N ALA A 105 15.29 -13.29 -12.03
CA ALA A 105 14.91 -14.18 -10.93
C ALA A 105 13.57 -13.73 -10.29
N ALA A 106 12.89 -14.66 -9.63
CA ALA A 106 11.74 -14.36 -8.77
C ALA A 106 11.74 -15.27 -7.53
N THR A 107 10.93 -14.92 -6.52
CA THR A 107 10.62 -15.80 -5.37
C THR A 107 9.12 -16.09 -5.35
N PRO A 108 8.65 -17.25 -4.85
CA PRO A 108 7.23 -17.42 -4.57
C PRO A 108 6.83 -16.53 -3.38
N GLY A 109 5.60 -16.03 -3.43
CA GLY A 109 4.81 -15.55 -2.31
C GLY A 109 3.77 -16.58 -1.86
N ASN A 110 2.88 -16.19 -0.95
CA ASN A 110 1.86 -17.12 -0.44
C ASN A 110 0.78 -17.41 -1.48
N HIS A 111 0.47 -16.45 -2.35
CA HIS A 111 -0.59 -16.57 -3.34
C HIS A 111 -0.22 -17.48 -4.52
N GLU A 112 1.04 -17.88 -4.67
CA GLU A 112 1.43 -18.96 -5.59
C GLU A 112 0.75 -20.30 -5.28
N PHE A 113 0.31 -20.51 -4.02
CA PHE A 113 -0.31 -21.76 -3.57
C PHE A 113 -1.84 -21.72 -3.57
N ASP A 114 -2.47 -20.63 -4.05
CA ASP A 114 -3.92 -20.46 -3.94
C ASP A 114 -4.74 -21.48 -4.75
N TYR A 115 -4.22 -21.94 -5.86
CA TYR A 115 -4.86 -23.00 -6.66
C TYR A 115 -4.21 -24.36 -6.43
N GLY A 116 -3.41 -24.48 -5.36
CA GLY A 116 -2.76 -25.70 -4.92
C GLY A 116 -1.41 -25.99 -5.58
N VAL A 117 -0.70 -26.94 -4.99
CA VAL A 117 0.65 -27.38 -5.41
C VAL A 117 0.75 -27.75 -6.90
N PRO A 118 -0.23 -28.44 -7.51
CA PRO A 118 -0.13 -28.77 -8.93
C PRO A 118 -0.11 -27.55 -9.86
N LEU A 119 -0.82 -26.45 -9.55
CA LEU A 119 -0.71 -25.22 -10.37
C LEU A 119 0.68 -24.61 -10.19
N PHE A 120 1.14 -24.49 -8.94
CA PHE A 120 2.46 -23.95 -8.63
C PHE A 120 3.58 -24.69 -9.38
N GLU A 121 3.56 -26.03 -9.36
CA GLU A 121 4.58 -26.83 -10.06
C GLU A 121 4.53 -26.68 -11.59
N ARG A 122 3.34 -26.49 -12.18
CA ARG A 122 3.23 -26.18 -13.61
C ARG A 122 3.73 -24.78 -13.93
N ALA A 123 3.41 -23.79 -13.10
CA ALA A 123 3.93 -22.43 -13.24
C ALA A 123 5.46 -22.39 -13.15
N LEU A 124 6.05 -23.13 -12.20
CA LEU A 124 7.49 -23.32 -12.10
C LEU A 124 8.09 -23.95 -13.37
N ALA A 125 7.46 -24.99 -13.91
CA ALA A 125 7.92 -25.65 -15.13
C ALA A 125 7.79 -24.75 -16.38
N ALA A 126 6.85 -23.81 -16.39
CA ALA A 126 6.64 -22.86 -17.47
C ALA A 126 7.55 -21.62 -17.39
N ALA A 127 8.14 -21.32 -16.23
CA ALA A 127 8.99 -20.15 -16.05
C ALA A 127 10.32 -20.29 -16.81
N THR A 128 10.69 -19.27 -17.58
CA THR A 128 11.98 -19.20 -18.30
C THR A 128 13.07 -18.50 -17.48
N PHE A 129 12.79 -18.26 -16.20
CA PHE A 129 13.66 -17.61 -15.23
C PHE A 129 13.68 -18.44 -13.94
N PRO A 130 14.78 -18.38 -13.17
CA PRO A 130 14.88 -19.13 -11.93
C PRO A 130 13.92 -18.57 -10.87
N MET A 131 13.06 -19.45 -10.34
CA MET A 131 12.32 -19.21 -9.11
C MET A 131 13.15 -19.73 -7.93
N VAL A 132 13.55 -18.84 -7.01
CA VAL A 132 14.45 -19.15 -5.89
C VAL A 132 13.71 -19.11 -4.56
N SER A 133 14.05 -20.00 -3.62
CA SER A 133 13.59 -19.94 -2.24
C SER A 133 14.50 -20.73 -1.31
N ALA A 134 15.04 -20.05 -0.31
CA ALA A 134 15.92 -20.62 0.72
C ALA A 134 15.16 -21.36 1.82
N ASN A 135 13.86 -21.16 1.95
CA ASN A 135 13.08 -21.65 3.08
C ASN A 135 11.82 -22.45 2.71
N LEU A 136 11.58 -22.72 1.42
CA LEU A 136 10.57 -23.68 0.99
C LEU A 136 11.15 -25.11 0.96
N ARG A 137 10.57 -26.00 1.75
CA ARG A 137 10.99 -27.40 1.94
C ARG A 137 9.99 -28.36 1.34
N ARG A 138 10.43 -29.33 0.54
CA ARG A 138 9.61 -30.40 -0.02
C ARG A 138 9.53 -31.58 0.94
N LEU A 139 8.32 -32.06 1.19
CA LEU A 139 8.04 -33.21 2.05
C LEU A 139 7.74 -34.46 1.20
N PRO A 140 7.97 -35.67 1.75
CA PRO A 140 8.47 -35.97 3.10
C PRO A 140 10.00 -35.89 3.25
N ALA A 141 10.74 -35.68 2.16
CA ALA A 141 12.21 -35.70 2.16
C ALA A 141 12.87 -34.58 3.00
N ASP A 142 12.12 -33.51 3.30
CA ASP A 142 12.57 -32.30 4.01
C ASP A 142 13.80 -31.63 3.38
N SER A 143 13.93 -31.74 2.06
CA SER A 143 14.93 -31.06 1.24
C SER A 143 14.41 -29.71 0.75
N LEU A 144 15.29 -28.82 0.29
CA LEU A 144 14.84 -27.61 -0.40
C LEU A 144 13.99 -27.96 -1.63
N ALA A 145 12.88 -27.26 -1.80
CA ALA A 145 11.97 -27.43 -2.92
C ALA A 145 12.44 -26.68 -4.18
N LEU A 146 13.18 -25.59 -3.99
CA LEU A 146 13.75 -24.72 -5.00
C LEU A 146 15.23 -24.50 -4.70
N GLN A 147 15.98 -23.99 -5.67
CA GLN A 147 17.34 -23.52 -5.38
C GLN A 147 17.24 -22.33 -4.40
N PRO A 148 18.13 -22.27 -3.38
CA PRO A 148 18.06 -21.20 -2.38
C PRO A 148 18.41 -19.83 -2.98
N PHE A 149 19.33 -19.81 -3.95
CA PHE A 149 19.74 -18.65 -4.71
C PHE A 149 20.25 -19.07 -6.10
N VAL A 150 20.38 -18.09 -6.98
CA VAL A 150 21.06 -18.20 -8.28
C VAL A 150 22.18 -17.17 -8.35
N VAL A 151 23.27 -17.47 -9.06
CA VAL A 151 24.32 -16.50 -9.40
C VAL A 151 24.24 -16.18 -10.88
N ILE A 152 24.02 -14.91 -11.22
CA ILE A 152 24.04 -14.41 -12.60
C ILE A 152 25.23 -13.48 -12.81
N SER A 153 25.66 -13.34 -14.05
CA SER A 153 26.64 -12.32 -14.44
C SER A 153 25.96 -11.23 -15.27
N ARG A 154 26.12 -9.98 -14.86
CA ARG A 154 25.59 -8.81 -15.58
C ARG A 154 26.64 -7.71 -15.55
N ASN A 155 26.98 -7.16 -16.72
CA ASN A 155 28.01 -6.14 -16.87
C ASN A 155 29.33 -6.44 -16.10
N GLY A 156 29.77 -7.72 -16.08
CA GLY A 156 30.99 -8.15 -15.37
C GLY A 156 30.84 -8.32 -13.84
N VAL A 157 29.67 -8.03 -13.26
CA VAL A 157 29.37 -8.25 -11.84
C VAL A 157 28.76 -9.64 -11.65
N ARG A 158 29.23 -10.40 -10.66
CA ARG A 158 28.52 -11.60 -10.19
C ARG A 158 27.49 -11.22 -9.14
N ILE A 159 26.23 -11.58 -9.38
CA ILE A 159 25.09 -11.20 -8.56
C ILE A 159 24.43 -12.46 -8.05
N ALA A 160 24.44 -12.67 -6.74
CA ALA A 160 23.67 -13.73 -6.10
C ALA A 160 22.28 -13.20 -5.74
N ILE A 161 21.24 -13.93 -6.13
CA ILE A 161 19.84 -13.57 -5.88
C ILE A 161 19.16 -14.73 -5.13
N ALA A 162 18.79 -14.52 -3.87
CA ALA A 162 18.08 -15.49 -3.04
C ALA A 162 16.60 -15.13 -2.89
N GLY A 163 15.76 -16.12 -2.54
CA GLY A 163 14.34 -15.92 -2.25
C GLY A 163 13.98 -16.36 -0.84
N LEU A 164 13.00 -15.69 -0.23
CA LEU A 164 12.46 -16.02 1.10
C LEU A 164 10.95 -15.82 1.10
N LEU A 165 10.23 -16.80 1.63
CA LEU A 165 8.78 -16.82 1.71
C LEU A 165 8.31 -16.65 3.16
N THR A 166 7.29 -15.84 3.41
CA THR A 166 6.71 -15.70 4.76
C THR A 166 6.23 -17.05 5.30
N PRO A 167 6.57 -17.41 6.57
CA PRO A 167 6.13 -18.66 7.16
C PRO A 167 4.60 -18.70 7.37
N GLY A 168 3.91 -17.55 7.30
CA GLY A 168 2.45 -17.44 7.36
C GLY A 168 1.71 -18.30 6.33
N THR A 169 2.36 -18.64 5.21
CA THR A 169 1.86 -19.60 4.23
C THR A 169 1.49 -20.96 4.86
N MET A 170 2.17 -21.38 5.93
CA MET A 170 1.85 -22.62 6.66
C MET A 170 0.59 -22.52 7.53
N VAL A 171 0.07 -21.30 7.73
CA VAL A 171 -1.20 -21.04 8.40
C VAL A 171 -2.31 -20.85 7.38
N TRP A 172 -2.13 -20.00 6.37
CA TRP A 172 -3.21 -19.65 5.44
C TRP A 172 -3.47 -20.72 4.37
N HIS A 173 -2.44 -21.50 4.00
CA HIS A 173 -2.51 -22.53 2.96
C HIS A 173 -2.28 -23.94 3.53
N ARG A 174 -2.49 -24.14 4.84
CA ARG A 174 -2.14 -25.38 5.56
C ARG A 174 -2.67 -26.61 4.85
N ASP A 175 -3.94 -26.61 4.46
CA ASP A 175 -4.59 -27.76 3.81
C ASP A 175 -4.01 -28.05 2.41
N ARG A 176 -3.59 -27.01 1.70
CA ARG A 176 -3.00 -27.13 0.35
C ARG A 176 -1.57 -27.66 0.41
N LEU A 177 -0.82 -27.27 1.44
CA LEU A 177 0.59 -27.63 1.63
C LEU A 177 0.81 -28.92 2.42
N ARG A 178 -0.17 -29.36 3.22
CA ARG A 178 -0.03 -30.49 4.15
C ARG A 178 0.59 -31.72 3.49
N GLY A 179 1.69 -32.19 4.07
CA GLY A 179 2.42 -33.38 3.61
C GLY A 179 3.21 -33.19 2.31
N ARG A 180 3.16 -32.01 1.68
CA ARG A 180 3.83 -31.70 0.41
C ARG A 180 4.92 -30.65 0.55
N TYR A 181 4.63 -29.55 1.25
CA TYR A 181 5.59 -28.49 1.51
C TYR A 181 5.55 -28.03 2.97
N ARG A 182 6.67 -27.47 3.39
CA ARG A 182 6.82 -26.73 4.64
C ARG A 182 7.59 -25.45 4.35
N VAL A 183 7.22 -24.35 5.01
CA VAL A 183 8.00 -23.10 4.99
C VAL A 183 8.75 -22.97 6.31
N GLU A 184 10.06 -22.84 6.23
CA GLU A 184 10.93 -22.60 7.39
C GLU A 184 10.97 -21.10 7.75
N ARG A 185 11.22 -20.79 9.02
CA ARG A 185 11.37 -19.41 9.48
C ARG A 185 12.51 -18.71 8.73
N ILE A 186 12.26 -17.50 8.27
CA ILE A 186 13.22 -16.71 7.50
C ILE A 186 14.52 -16.52 8.27
N GLU A 187 14.43 -16.18 9.55
CA GLU A 187 15.59 -15.92 10.41
C GLU A 187 16.46 -17.16 10.65
N ARG A 188 15.90 -18.36 10.44
CA ARG A 188 16.63 -19.62 10.52
C ARG A 188 17.28 -20.00 9.18
N ALA A 189 16.59 -19.76 8.06
CA ALA A 189 17.06 -20.15 6.73
C ALA A 189 18.10 -19.17 6.14
N ALA A 190 17.94 -17.86 6.39
CA ALA A 190 18.73 -16.83 5.73
C ALA A 190 20.24 -16.84 6.04
N PRO A 191 20.71 -17.04 7.29
CA PRO A 191 22.13 -16.86 7.60
C PRO A 191 23.09 -17.76 6.80
N GLY A 192 22.74 -19.02 6.60
CA GLY A 192 23.56 -19.97 5.83
C GLY A 192 23.64 -19.59 4.36
N VAL A 193 22.48 -19.29 3.75
CA VAL A 193 22.40 -18.89 2.34
C VAL A 193 23.15 -17.58 2.08
N LEU A 194 23.03 -16.58 2.95
CA LEU A 194 23.77 -15.32 2.83
C LEU A 194 25.28 -15.52 2.89
N ALA A 195 25.76 -16.45 3.73
CA ALA A 195 27.18 -16.79 3.79
C ALA A 195 27.67 -17.45 2.50
N GLU A 196 26.88 -18.33 1.89
CA GLU A 196 27.19 -18.94 0.59
C GLU A 196 27.20 -17.91 -0.54
N MET A 197 26.15 -17.10 -0.66
CA MET A 197 26.06 -16.02 -1.64
C MET A 197 27.26 -15.09 -1.59
N ARG A 198 27.66 -14.67 -0.37
CA ARG A 198 28.80 -13.75 -0.20
C ARG A 198 30.13 -14.38 -0.62
N ARG A 199 30.29 -15.71 -0.58
CA ARG A 199 31.49 -16.37 -1.12
C ARG A 199 31.52 -16.36 -2.65
N GLU A 200 30.36 -16.46 -3.30
CA GLU A 200 30.24 -16.72 -4.74
C GLU A 200 30.03 -15.45 -5.59
N ALA A 201 29.51 -14.38 -4.99
CA ALA A 201 29.13 -13.17 -5.69
C ALA A 201 29.71 -11.88 -5.08
N ASP A 202 29.72 -10.84 -5.90
CA ASP A 202 30.13 -9.48 -5.54
C ASP A 202 28.95 -8.70 -4.93
N LEU A 203 27.75 -8.91 -5.48
CA LEU A 203 26.49 -8.30 -5.05
C LEU A 203 25.50 -9.37 -4.58
N CYS A 204 24.92 -9.20 -3.40
CA CYS A 204 23.92 -10.09 -2.82
C CYS A 204 22.56 -9.41 -2.73
N ILE A 205 21.57 -9.94 -3.46
CA ILE A 205 20.19 -9.46 -3.49
C ILE A 205 19.28 -10.54 -2.87
N VAL A 206 18.35 -10.13 -2.01
CA VAL A 206 17.34 -11.04 -1.44
C VAL A 206 15.95 -10.57 -1.84
N LEU A 207 15.17 -11.46 -2.44
CA LEU A 207 13.75 -11.30 -2.71
C LEU A 207 12.99 -11.86 -1.51
N SER A 208 12.42 -10.99 -0.69
CA SER A 208 11.75 -11.36 0.56
C SER A 208 10.26 -11.12 0.43
N HIS A 209 9.50 -12.19 0.20
CA HIS A 209 8.05 -12.17 0.26
C HIS A 209 7.57 -12.20 1.72
N SER A 210 7.82 -11.11 2.41
CA SER A 210 7.53 -10.81 3.82
C SER A 210 7.64 -9.30 3.94
N GLY A 211 6.76 -8.66 4.71
CA GLY A 211 6.87 -7.24 5.01
C GLY A 211 8.14 -6.89 5.80
N LEU A 212 8.44 -5.59 5.88
CA LEU A 212 9.64 -5.07 6.52
C LEU A 212 9.69 -5.44 8.01
N GLU A 213 8.70 -4.98 8.78
CA GLU A 213 8.43 -5.34 10.17
C GLU A 213 6.93 -5.14 10.45
N GLY A 214 6.32 -6.00 11.26
CA GLY A 214 4.88 -5.92 11.52
C GLY A 214 4.37 -6.92 12.55
N ALA A 215 3.19 -6.65 13.09
CA ALA A 215 2.45 -7.64 13.85
C ALA A 215 1.76 -8.59 12.85
N GLY A 216 1.97 -9.89 13.01
CA GLY A 216 1.35 -10.89 12.13
C GLY A 216 -0.18 -10.96 12.30
N SER A 217 -0.83 -11.43 11.25
CA SER A 217 -2.26 -11.73 11.16
C SER A 217 -2.65 -13.04 11.87
N TYR A 218 -1.69 -13.77 12.43
CA TYR A 218 -1.86 -15.06 13.09
C TYR A 218 -0.93 -15.20 14.32
N ASP A 219 -1.15 -16.25 15.12
CA ASP A 219 -0.28 -16.59 16.26
C ASP A 219 1.09 -17.12 15.77
N THR A 220 2.15 -16.37 16.04
CA THR A 220 3.50 -16.62 15.56
C THR A 220 4.26 -17.69 16.35
N THR A 221 3.72 -18.16 17.48
CA THR A 221 4.42 -19.02 18.45
C THR A 221 4.90 -20.33 17.82
N GLY A 222 4.11 -20.94 16.93
CA GLY A 222 4.47 -22.19 16.24
C GLY A 222 5.20 -22.02 14.91
N VAL A 223 4.80 -21.05 14.11
CA VAL A 223 5.17 -20.96 12.68
C VAL A 223 6.29 -19.96 12.39
N GLY A 224 6.36 -18.86 13.15
CA GLY A 224 7.25 -17.73 12.84
C GLY A 224 6.48 -16.43 12.67
N ALA A 225 7.17 -15.31 12.81
CA ALA A 225 6.58 -14.01 12.53
C ALA A 225 6.37 -13.82 11.03
N GLU A 226 5.31 -13.08 10.68
CA GLU A 226 4.86 -12.86 9.31
C GLU A 226 5.79 -11.92 8.54
N ASP A 227 6.10 -10.77 9.15
CA ASP A 227 6.85 -9.66 8.56
C ASP A 227 8.18 -9.47 9.29
N VAL A 228 9.26 -9.99 8.70
CA VAL A 228 10.59 -10.05 9.31
C VAL A 228 11.73 -9.66 8.38
N ALA A 229 11.47 -9.01 7.24
CA ALA A 229 12.53 -8.73 6.26
C ALA A 229 13.67 -7.87 6.85
N ALA A 230 13.38 -6.93 7.75
CA ALA A 230 14.40 -6.12 8.43
C ALA A 230 15.38 -6.95 9.29
N SER A 231 15.01 -8.17 9.68
CA SER A 231 15.91 -9.08 10.41
C SER A 231 17.16 -9.46 9.60
N LEU A 232 17.07 -9.44 8.26
CA LEU A 232 18.18 -9.72 7.35
C LEU A 232 19.33 -8.70 7.50
N ALA A 233 19.04 -7.51 8.02
CA ALA A 233 20.03 -6.47 8.28
C ALA A 233 20.70 -6.60 9.67
N ARG A 234 20.32 -7.58 10.50
CA ARG A 234 20.83 -7.69 11.89
C ARG A 234 22.01 -8.66 12.02
N GLY A 235 22.19 -9.56 11.06
CA GLY A 235 23.25 -10.57 11.06
C GLY A 235 24.67 -10.02 10.79
N PRO A 236 25.71 -10.82 11.07
CA PRO A 236 27.10 -10.48 10.74
C PRO A 236 27.38 -10.54 9.23
N VAL A 237 26.70 -11.45 8.52
CA VAL A 237 26.65 -11.48 7.05
C VAL A 237 25.29 -10.95 6.63
N ARG A 238 25.29 -9.99 5.71
CA ARG A 238 24.09 -9.28 5.25
C ARG A 238 24.04 -9.23 3.73
N PRO A 239 22.83 -9.21 3.14
CA PRO A 239 22.69 -8.86 1.73
C PRO A 239 23.01 -7.37 1.53
N ASP A 240 23.20 -6.97 0.28
CA ASP A 240 23.39 -5.57 -0.08
C ASP A 240 22.02 -4.90 -0.33
N VAL A 241 21.10 -5.63 -0.97
CA VAL A 241 19.74 -5.17 -1.27
C VAL A 241 18.70 -6.24 -0.90
N VAL A 242 17.58 -5.81 -0.33
CA VAL A 242 16.38 -6.63 -0.09
C VAL A 242 15.20 -6.02 -0.84
N VAL A 243 14.60 -6.79 -1.74
CA VAL A 243 13.33 -6.47 -2.38
C VAL A 243 12.22 -7.08 -1.53
N VAL A 244 11.41 -6.23 -0.92
CA VAL A 244 10.32 -6.58 -0.01
C VAL A 244 9.02 -6.72 -0.81
N GLY A 245 8.25 -7.77 -0.51
CA GLY A 245 6.89 -8.00 -1.02
C GLY A 245 5.87 -8.16 0.11
N HIS A 246 4.71 -8.78 -0.17
CA HIS A 246 3.66 -9.19 0.79
C HIS A 246 2.85 -8.05 1.41
N SER A 247 3.51 -7.04 1.98
CA SER A 247 2.85 -5.98 2.77
C SER A 247 2.11 -4.94 1.93
N HIS A 248 2.25 -4.97 0.60
CA HIS A 248 1.66 -4.00 -0.34
C HIS A 248 1.99 -2.53 -0.03
N GLY A 249 3.10 -2.30 0.68
CA GLY A 249 3.61 -0.97 0.98
C GLY A 249 4.34 -0.35 -0.21
N GLU A 250 4.95 0.81 0.03
CA GLU A 250 5.98 1.37 -0.85
C GLU A 250 7.16 1.77 0.02
N LEU A 251 8.35 1.29 -0.33
CA LEU A 251 9.60 1.62 0.35
C LEU A 251 10.58 2.11 -0.71
N LEU A 252 10.98 3.37 -0.55
CA LEU A 252 12.02 3.99 -1.36
C LEU A 252 13.31 3.95 -0.58
N ASP A 253 14.19 3.03 -0.98
CA ASP A 253 15.59 2.96 -0.56
C ASP A 253 15.83 3.13 0.96
N SER A 254 15.06 2.41 1.78
CA SER A 254 15.20 2.45 3.23
C SER A 254 16.45 1.68 3.65
N VAL A 255 17.41 2.33 4.32
CA VAL A 255 18.69 1.68 4.69
C VAL A 255 18.73 1.29 6.16
N ILE A 256 18.96 -0.01 6.43
CA ILE A 256 19.13 -0.54 7.79
C ILE A 256 20.48 -1.27 7.87
N ASN A 257 21.38 -0.84 8.75
CA ASN A 257 22.72 -1.43 8.94
C ASN A 257 23.51 -1.63 7.62
N GLY A 258 23.35 -0.70 6.67
CA GLY A 258 24.00 -0.73 5.36
C GLY A 258 23.33 -1.63 4.31
N VAL A 259 22.15 -2.19 4.62
CA VAL A 259 21.34 -2.96 3.67
C VAL A 259 20.22 -2.07 3.14
N HIS A 260 20.05 -2.04 1.82
CA HIS A 260 19.00 -1.27 1.15
C HIS A 260 17.71 -2.09 1.06
N PHE A 261 16.58 -1.54 1.51
CA PHE A 261 15.26 -2.16 1.43
C PHE A 261 14.36 -1.37 0.49
N ILE A 262 13.80 -2.05 -0.50
CA ILE A 262 12.91 -1.46 -1.49
C ILE A 262 11.63 -2.28 -1.63
N GLN A 263 10.53 -1.60 -1.93
CA GLN A 263 9.24 -2.22 -2.20
C GLN A 263 8.49 -1.35 -3.22
N PRO A 264 8.28 -1.82 -4.45
CA PRO A 264 7.39 -1.14 -5.39
C PRO A 264 5.93 -1.31 -4.97
N ARG A 265 5.06 -0.42 -5.45
CA ARG A 265 3.62 -0.54 -5.24
C ARG A 265 3.10 -1.82 -5.91
N PRO A 266 2.12 -2.51 -5.30
CA PRO A 266 1.60 -3.77 -5.82
C PRO A 266 0.92 -3.59 -7.17
N ARG A 267 0.56 -4.70 -7.83
CA ARG A 267 -0.20 -4.73 -9.09
C ARG A 267 0.53 -4.08 -10.27
N ALA A 268 1.86 -4.01 -10.19
CA ALA A 268 2.71 -3.24 -11.08
C ALA A 268 2.18 -1.80 -11.28
N GLN A 269 1.85 -1.12 -10.18
CA GLN A 269 1.52 0.30 -10.21
C GLN A 269 2.76 1.20 -10.21
N SER A 270 3.89 0.69 -9.69
CA SER A 270 5.21 1.26 -9.89
C SER A 270 6.27 0.18 -10.09
N LEU A 271 7.44 0.57 -10.58
CA LEU A 271 8.68 -0.20 -10.51
C LEU A 271 9.61 0.44 -9.48
N ALA A 272 10.33 -0.34 -8.70
CA ALA A 272 11.44 0.15 -7.91
C ALA A 272 12.72 -0.01 -8.76
N VAL A 273 13.40 1.09 -9.04
CA VAL A 273 14.60 1.13 -9.89
C VAL A 273 15.78 1.63 -9.07
N LEU A 274 16.81 0.80 -8.91
CA LEU A 274 18.04 1.17 -8.21
C LEU A 274 19.20 1.22 -9.19
N HIS A 275 19.85 2.38 -9.24
CA HIS A 275 21.14 2.54 -9.87
C HIS A 275 22.23 2.16 -8.88
N LEU A 276 22.88 1.02 -9.13
CA LEU A 276 23.94 0.49 -8.27
C LEU A 276 25.30 0.82 -8.88
N THR A 277 26.18 1.39 -8.07
CA THR A 277 27.57 1.68 -8.43
C THR A 277 28.49 0.82 -7.59
N LEU A 278 29.28 0.00 -8.28
CA LEU A 278 30.27 -0.88 -7.67
C LEU A 278 31.67 -0.46 -8.09
N VAL A 279 32.63 -0.58 -7.17
CA VAL A 279 34.04 -0.25 -7.43
C VAL A 279 34.91 -1.46 -7.11
N SER A 280 35.93 -1.70 -7.93
CA SER A 280 36.92 -2.75 -7.73
C SER A 280 37.69 -2.54 -6.42
N ARG A 281 37.79 -3.61 -5.63
CA ARG A 281 38.59 -3.70 -4.41
C ARG A 281 39.36 -5.01 -4.42
N GLY A 282 40.49 -5.01 -5.12
CA GLY A 282 41.24 -6.24 -5.41
C GLY A 282 40.48 -7.10 -6.41
N ASP A 283 40.25 -8.37 -6.08
CA ASP A 283 39.60 -9.34 -6.97
C ASP A 283 38.05 -9.30 -6.90
N ARG A 284 37.48 -8.37 -6.14
CA ARG A 284 36.02 -8.26 -5.94
C ARG A 284 35.51 -6.86 -6.19
N LEU A 285 34.27 -6.78 -6.62
CA LEU A 285 33.53 -5.53 -6.69
C LEU A 285 32.79 -5.28 -5.37
N ALA A 286 32.84 -4.05 -4.86
CA ALA A 286 32.11 -3.64 -3.68
C ALA A 286 31.07 -2.58 -4.05
N LEU A 287 29.83 -2.74 -3.58
CA LEU A 287 28.80 -1.71 -3.69
C LEU A 287 29.23 -0.47 -2.90
N VAL A 288 29.30 0.69 -3.55
CA VAL A 288 29.68 1.97 -2.92
C VAL A 288 28.56 3.00 -2.94
N ALA A 289 27.59 2.85 -3.84
CA ALA A 289 26.39 3.68 -3.90
C ALA A 289 25.23 2.89 -4.49
N ALA A 290 24.04 3.10 -3.93
CA ALA A 290 22.77 2.69 -4.51
C ALA A 290 21.85 3.91 -4.46
N GLU A 291 21.22 4.23 -5.58
CA GLU A 291 20.29 5.35 -5.71
C GLU A 291 18.97 4.81 -6.24
N GLY A 292 17.96 4.80 -5.37
CA GLY A 292 16.62 4.28 -5.69
C GLY A 292 15.64 5.35 -6.15
N GLU A 293 14.80 4.99 -7.13
CA GLU A 293 13.60 5.73 -7.50
C GLU A 293 12.40 4.77 -7.64
N SER A 294 11.19 5.26 -7.34
CA SER A 294 9.96 4.59 -7.76
C SER A 294 9.48 5.23 -9.04
N VAL A 295 9.18 4.39 -10.03
CA VAL A 295 8.68 4.80 -11.34
C VAL A 295 7.20 4.43 -11.43
N PRO A 296 6.27 5.38 -11.22
CA PRO A 296 4.85 5.16 -11.43
C PRO A 296 4.55 4.73 -12.87
N LEU A 297 3.68 3.74 -13.03
CA LEU A 297 3.33 3.17 -14.33
C LEU A 297 2.03 3.71 -14.91
N GLU A 298 1.28 4.53 -14.18
CA GLU A 298 -0.02 5.08 -14.61
C GLU A 298 0.05 5.82 -15.96
N THR A 299 1.09 6.64 -16.15
CA THR A 299 1.28 7.45 -17.36
C THR A 299 2.10 6.75 -18.45
N ALA A 300 2.72 5.60 -18.13
CA ALA A 300 3.47 4.83 -19.10
C ALA A 300 2.53 4.18 -20.12
N ARG A 301 2.87 4.27 -21.41
CA ARG A 301 2.08 3.60 -22.46
C ARG A 301 2.26 2.09 -22.35
N PRO A 302 1.19 1.28 -22.50
CA PRO A 302 1.34 -0.17 -22.51
C PRO A 302 2.07 -0.63 -23.78
N SER A 303 2.89 -1.67 -23.65
CA SER A 303 3.66 -2.23 -24.76
C SER A 303 2.74 -3.00 -25.72
N ALA A 304 2.66 -2.52 -26.96
CA ALA A 304 1.82 -3.15 -27.98
C ALA A 304 2.26 -4.59 -28.31
N ARG A 305 3.57 -4.89 -28.26
CA ARG A 305 4.09 -6.26 -28.43
C ARG A 305 3.58 -7.16 -27.31
N PHE A 306 3.61 -6.66 -26.08
CA PHE A 306 3.20 -7.39 -24.90
C PHE A 306 1.69 -7.69 -24.91
N LEU A 307 0.88 -6.68 -25.19
CA LEU A 307 -0.58 -6.84 -25.31
C LEU A 307 -0.97 -7.80 -26.44
N ARG A 308 -0.29 -7.74 -27.60
CA ARG A 308 -0.54 -8.70 -28.69
C ARG A 308 -0.29 -10.15 -28.27
N ARG A 309 0.73 -10.41 -27.46
CA ARG A 309 1.00 -11.77 -26.96
C ARG A 309 -0.12 -12.28 -26.05
N LEU A 310 -0.69 -11.39 -25.25
CA LEU A 310 -1.75 -11.74 -24.28
C LEU A 310 -3.17 -11.57 -24.84
N ALA A 311 -3.34 -11.18 -26.10
CA ALA A 311 -4.64 -10.78 -26.66
C ALA A 311 -5.72 -11.88 -26.54
N ASP A 312 -5.41 -13.11 -26.94
CA ASP A 312 -6.36 -14.22 -26.83
C ASP A 312 -6.70 -14.55 -25.38
N ALA A 313 -5.68 -14.47 -24.51
CA ALA A 313 -5.86 -14.77 -23.10
C ALA A 313 -6.73 -13.71 -22.41
N HIS A 314 -6.51 -12.43 -22.77
CA HIS A 314 -7.29 -11.28 -22.35
C HIS A 314 -8.74 -11.40 -22.81
N ALA A 315 -8.98 -11.61 -24.11
CA ALA A 315 -10.33 -11.71 -24.66
C ALA A 315 -11.14 -12.85 -24.03
N THR A 316 -10.48 -14.00 -23.79
CA THR A 316 -11.12 -15.15 -23.14
C THR A 316 -11.49 -14.86 -21.69
N ALA A 317 -10.54 -14.33 -20.92
CA ALA A 317 -10.79 -13.98 -19.52
C ALA A 317 -11.83 -12.85 -19.38
N LEU A 318 -11.83 -11.89 -20.30
CA LEU A 318 -12.79 -10.80 -20.30
C LEU A 318 -14.21 -11.30 -20.58
N THR A 319 -14.38 -12.17 -21.58
CA THR A 319 -15.67 -12.81 -21.89
C THR A 319 -16.21 -13.58 -20.69
N TRP A 320 -15.34 -14.33 -20.01
CA TRP A 320 -15.72 -15.04 -18.79
C TRP A 320 -16.08 -14.07 -17.65
N ALA A 321 -15.27 -13.04 -17.43
CA ALA A 321 -15.49 -12.05 -16.37
C ALA A 321 -16.82 -11.31 -16.56
N THR A 322 -17.19 -10.95 -17.79
CA THR A 322 -18.45 -10.24 -18.11
C THR A 322 -19.66 -11.16 -18.25
N THR A 323 -19.52 -12.47 -18.02
CA THR A 323 -20.65 -13.40 -18.06
C THR A 323 -21.67 -13.03 -16.97
N VAL A 324 -22.91 -12.75 -17.37
CA VAL A 324 -24.05 -12.48 -16.49
C VAL A 324 -24.44 -13.75 -15.75
N VAL A 325 -24.54 -13.67 -14.42
CA VAL A 325 -24.88 -14.79 -13.53
C VAL A 325 -26.25 -14.66 -12.89
N ALA A 326 -26.77 -13.43 -12.76
CA ALA A 326 -28.11 -13.14 -12.26
C ALA A 326 -28.50 -11.69 -12.62
N GLU A 327 -29.72 -11.29 -12.28
CA GLU A 327 -30.20 -9.90 -12.31
C GLU A 327 -30.67 -9.51 -10.89
N ALA A 328 -30.37 -8.31 -10.42
CA ALA A 328 -30.87 -7.77 -9.16
C ALA A 328 -31.94 -6.70 -9.39
N ARG A 329 -33.13 -6.86 -8.78
CA ARG A 329 -34.25 -5.91 -8.89
C ARG A 329 -34.12 -4.68 -7.99
N ALA A 330 -33.13 -4.66 -7.13
CA ALA A 330 -32.77 -3.51 -6.29
C ALA A 330 -31.31 -3.65 -5.85
N PRO A 331 -30.65 -2.56 -5.43
CA PRO A 331 -29.27 -2.62 -4.95
C PRO A 331 -29.10 -3.44 -3.66
N TYR A 332 -27.99 -4.17 -3.55
CA TYR A 332 -27.50 -4.81 -2.33
C TYR A 332 -26.21 -4.08 -1.89
N PRO A 333 -26.32 -2.99 -1.11
CA PRO A 333 -25.17 -2.16 -0.76
C PRO A 333 -24.26 -2.87 0.26
N ALA A 334 -22.94 -2.75 0.09
CA ALA A 334 -21.93 -3.21 1.04
C ALA A 334 -21.21 -2.05 1.78
N ARG A 335 -21.47 -0.79 1.38
CA ARG A 335 -20.68 0.38 1.80
C ARG A 335 -20.61 0.55 3.31
N LEU A 336 -21.75 0.40 3.96
CA LEU A 336 -21.89 0.52 5.40
C LEU A 336 -21.87 -0.85 6.11
N ALA A 337 -21.61 -1.94 5.39
CA ALA A 337 -21.66 -3.30 5.93
C ALA A 337 -20.74 -3.52 7.14
N ARG A 338 -19.67 -2.73 7.28
CA ARG A 338 -18.79 -2.82 8.45
C ARG A 338 -19.32 -2.11 9.71
N VAL A 339 -20.39 -1.32 9.60
CA VAL A 339 -20.97 -0.49 10.67
C VAL A 339 -22.48 -0.68 10.84
N GLU A 340 -23.13 -1.38 9.92
CA GLU A 340 -24.53 -1.78 10.02
C GLU A 340 -24.81 -3.09 9.27
N ASP A 341 -25.93 -3.72 9.61
CA ASP A 341 -26.45 -4.88 8.89
C ASP A 341 -26.98 -4.46 7.50
N THR A 342 -26.52 -5.13 6.44
CA THR A 342 -26.84 -4.80 5.05
C THR A 342 -27.37 -6.01 4.28
N PRO A 343 -28.24 -5.80 3.28
CA PRO A 343 -28.72 -6.88 2.42
C PRO A 343 -27.62 -7.73 1.79
N PHE A 344 -26.49 -7.11 1.43
CA PHE A 344 -25.34 -7.79 0.86
C PHE A 344 -24.73 -8.80 1.84
N VAL A 345 -24.48 -8.39 3.07
CA VAL A 345 -23.95 -9.27 4.11
C VAL A 345 -24.92 -10.39 4.46
N ARG A 346 -26.21 -10.08 4.56
CA ARG A 346 -27.27 -11.11 4.76
C ARG A 346 -27.24 -12.16 3.66
N PHE A 347 -27.12 -11.73 2.40
CA PHE A 347 -26.98 -12.65 1.27
C PHE A 347 -25.75 -13.56 1.41
N LEU A 348 -24.60 -13.05 1.82
CA LEU A 348 -23.40 -13.86 2.06
C LEU A 348 -23.61 -14.88 3.18
N HIS A 349 -24.25 -14.48 4.28
CA HIS A 349 -24.61 -15.39 5.36
C HIS A 349 -25.56 -16.50 4.89
N ASP A 350 -26.57 -16.15 4.10
CA ASP A 350 -27.52 -17.12 3.54
C ASP A 350 -26.84 -18.15 2.65
N VAL A 351 -25.89 -17.73 1.81
CA VAL A 351 -25.09 -18.63 0.97
C VAL A 351 -24.35 -19.64 1.84
N GLN A 352 -23.58 -19.16 2.83
CA GLN A 352 -22.77 -20.04 3.68
C GLN A 352 -23.62 -20.99 4.53
N ARG A 353 -24.71 -20.49 5.14
CA ARG A 353 -25.61 -21.29 5.97
C ARG A 353 -26.39 -22.31 5.16
N ARG A 354 -26.88 -21.94 3.96
CA ARG A 354 -27.56 -22.87 3.06
C ARG A 354 -26.66 -24.02 2.62
N ALA A 355 -25.40 -23.71 2.27
CA ALA A 355 -24.46 -24.73 1.81
C ALA A 355 -24.04 -25.68 2.94
N SER A 356 -23.71 -25.14 4.11
CA SER A 356 -23.17 -25.92 5.24
C SER A 356 -24.23 -26.53 6.17
N GLY A 357 -25.45 -25.99 6.18
CA GLY A 357 -26.47 -26.30 7.19
C GLY A 357 -26.19 -25.69 8.57
N ALA A 358 -25.16 -24.83 8.70
CA ALA A 358 -24.80 -24.24 9.98
C ALA A 358 -25.86 -23.25 10.50
N GLU A 359 -25.98 -23.19 11.82
CA GLU A 359 -26.90 -22.27 12.51
C GLU A 359 -26.50 -20.81 12.28
N LEU A 360 -25.21 -20.53 12.38
CA LEU A 360 -24.61 -19.20 12.28
C LEU A 360 -23.60 -19.14 11.12
N SER A 361 -23.24 -17.93 10.68
CA SER A 361 -22.18 -17.71 9.70
C SER A 361 -21.36 -16.49 10.08
N MET A 362 -20.06 -16.55 9.79
CA MET A 362 -19.14 -15.46 10.03
C MET A 362 -18.50 -15.02 8.70
N VAL A 363 -18.65 -13.75 8.34
CA VAL A 363 -18.18 -13.22 7.04
C VAL A 363 -17.40 -11.92 7.22
N ALA A 364 -16.37 -11.74 6.40
CA ALA A 364 -15.71 -10.46 6.22
C ALA A 364 -16.25 -9.77 4.97
N VAL A 365 -16.32 -8.43 5.00
CA VAL A 365 -16.54 -7.61 3.81
C VAL A 365 -15.21 -7.04 3.39
N TYR A 366 -14.67 -7.51 2.26
CA TYR A 366 -13.31 -7.20 1.83
C TYR A 366 -13.17 -5.78 1.27
N GLU A 367 -14.07 -5.39 0.37
CA GLU A 367 -14.14 -4.06 -0.23
C GLU A 367 -15.54 -3.48 0.04
N PRO A 368 -15.70 -2.49 0.94
CA PRO A 368 -17.02 -1.91 1.22
C PRO A 368 -17.76 -1.40 -0.03
N ARG A 369 -17.07 -1.07 -1.13
CA ARG A 369 -17.69 -0.67 -2.39
C ARG A 369 -18.12 -1.83 -3.30
N SER A 370 -17.98 -3.09 -2.87
CA SER A 370 -18.25 -4.27 -3.70
C SER A 370 -19.67 -4.84 -3.59
N GLY A 371 -20.65 -4.03 -3.19
CA GLY A 371 -22.06 -4.44 -3.21
C GLY A 371 -22.55 -4.76 -4.62
N PHE A 372 -23.76 -5.31 -4.73
CA PHE A 372 -24.42 -5.52 -6.03
C PHE A 372 -25.29 -4.32 -6.38
N GLY A 373 -25.15 -3.83 -7.61
CA GLY A 373 -26.05 -2.82 -8.16
C GLY A 373 -27.42 -3.41 -8.50
N GLU A 374 -28.35 -2.56 -8.91
CA GLU A 374 -29.55 -2.99 -9.62
C GLU A 374 -29.19 -3.30 -11.08
N GLY A 375 -29.81 -4.34 -11.65
CA GLY A 375 -29.57 -4.81 -13.02
C GLY A 375 -28.74 -6.10 -13.09
N GLU A 376 -28.07 -6.31 -14.21
CA GLU A 376 -27.29 -7.52 -14.47
C GLU A 376 -26.10 -7.63 -13.51
N LEU A 377 -25.93 -8.82 -12.93
CA LEU A 377 -24.81 -9.18 -12.08
C LEU A 377 -23.87 -10.09 -12.87
N THR A 378 -22.60 -9.73 -12.92
CA THR A 378 -21.56 -10.43 -13.68
C THR A 378 -20.66 -11.29 -12.79
N THR A 379 -19.93 -12.22 -13.40
CA THR A 379 -18.91 -13.01 -12.71
C THR A 379 -17.87 -12.10 -12.06
N ALA A 380 -17.41 -11.05 -12.75
CA ALA A 380 -16.41 -10.12 -12.22
C ALA A 380 -16.86 -9.36 -10.96
N GLU A 381 -18.14 -9.01 -10.86
CA GLU A 381 -18.67 -8.38 -9.63
C GLU A 381 -18.63 -9.32 -8.44
N VAL A 382 -18.85 -10.62 -8.65
CA VAL A 382 -18.69 -11.62 -7.58
C VAL A 382 -17.21 -11.78 -7.18
N TYR A 383 -16.30 -11.73 -8.14
CA TYR A 383 -14.85 -11.72 -7.86
C TYR A 383 -14.41 -10.47 -7.10
N ARG A 384 -15.01 -9.30 -7.38
CA ARG A 384 -14.81 -8.07 -6.58
C ARG A 384 -15.34 -8.23 -5.16
N ALA A 385 -16.55 -8.80 -5.04
CA ALA A 385 -17.22 -9.03 -3.76
C ALA A 385 -16.46 -9.99 -2.85
N TYR A 386 -15.89 -11.05 -3.43
CA TYR A 386 -15.18 -12.10 -2.71
C TYR A 386 -13.89 -12.48 -3.47
N PRO A 387 -12.76 -11.79 -3.24
CA PRO A 387 -11.57 -11.95 -4.07
C PRO A 387 -10.70 -13.17 -3.73
N PHE A 388 -10.98 -13.90 -2.65
CA PHE A 388 -10.15 -15.00 -2.16
C PHE A 388 -10.63 -16.39 -2.56
N GLU A 389 -9.69 -17.31 -2.78
CA GLU A 389 -9.97 -18.73 -3.08
C GLU A 389 -10.31 -19.56 -1.82
N ASN A 390 -11.02 -18.97 -0.85
CA ASN A 390 -11.32 -19.66 0.40
C ASN A 390 -12.37 -20.76 0.19
N VAL A 391 -12.22 -21.87 0.91
CA VAL A 391 -13.23 -22.94 0.95
C VAL A 391 -14.09 -22.85 2.21
N LEU A 392 -15.35 -23.27 2.09
CA LEU A 392 -16.32 -23.22 3.18
C LEU A 392 -16.08 -24.34 4.18
N ARG A 393 -16.02 -23.97 5.46
CA ARG A 393 -16.01 -24.88 6.62
C ARG A 393 -17.19 -24.55 7.52
N ALA A 394 -17.59 -25.50 8.36
CA ALA A 394 -18.36 -25.18 9.56
C ALA A 394 -17.71 -25.81 10.78
N VAL A 395 -17.66 -25.04 11.87
CA VAL A 395 -17.03 -25.43 13.13
C VAL A 395 -18.03 -25.38 14.28
N LYS A 396 -17.82 -26.21 15.29
CA LYS A 396 -18.57 -26.16 16.55
C LYS A 396 -17.87 -25.24 17.54
N LEU A 397 -18.55 -24.19 17.98
CA LEU A 397 -18.03 -23.21 18.95
C LEU A 397 -18.87 -23.17 20.22
N SER A 398 -18.23 -22.86 21.34
CA SER A 398 -18.93 -22.49 22.57
C SER A 398 -19.45 -21.05 22.50
N GLY A 399 -20.41 -20.68 23.34
CA GLY A 399 -20.82 -19.27 23.49
C GLY A 399 -19.68 -18.37 23.95
N THR A 400 -18.71 -18.93 24.70
CA THR A 400 -17.48 -18.23 25.08
C THR A 400 -16.61 -17.91 23.87
N ASP A 401 -16.35 -18.89 23.01
CA ASP A 401 -15.51 -18.72 21.82
C ASP A 401 -16.17 -17.79 20.79
N LEU A 402 -17.49 -17.90 20.62
CA LEU A 402 -18.25 -17.03 19.73
C LEU A 402 -18.16 -15.56 20.18
N ARG A 403 -18.30 -15.30 21.49
CA ARG A 403 -18.11 -13.96 22.05
C ARG A 403 -16.67 -13.47 21.90
N ALA A 404 -15.69 -14.32 22.17
CA ALA A 404 -14.28 -13.98 22.02
C ALA A 404 -13.94 -13.59 20.57
N TRP A 405 -14.53 -14.27 19.58
CA TRP A 405 -14.40 -13.87 18.18
C TRP A 405 -14.99 -12.49 17.91
N LEU A 406 -16.22 -12.22 18.35
CA LEU A 406 -16.84 -10.90 18.18
C LEU A 406 -16.01 -9.78 18.84
N GLU A 407 -15.42 -10.04 20.00
CA GLU A 407 -14.49 -9.10 20.66
C GLU A 407 -13.20 -8.89 19.87
N GLN A 408 -12.67 -9.95 19.24
CA GLN A 408 -11.52 -9.86 18.34
C GLN A 408 -11.86 -9.01 17.11
N SER A 409 -13.00 -9.24 16.46
CA SER A 409 -13.49 -8.40 15.35
C SER A 409 -13.68 -6.95 15.79
N ALA A 410 -14.24 -6.71 16.99
CA ALA A 410 -14.49 -5.37 17.50
C ALA A 410 -13.21 -4.51 17.66
N ARG A 411 -12.00 -5.11 17.67
CA ARG A 411 -10.71 -4.39 17.67
C ARG A 411 -10.43 -3.62 16.37
N TYR A 412 -11.24 -3.85 15.34
CA TYR A 412 -11.24 -3.04 14.11
C TYR A 412 -11.48 -1.55 14.40
N PHE A 413 -12.22 -1.23 15.46
CA PHE A 413 -12.39 0.14 15.92
C PHE A 413 -11.40 0.48 17.02
N THR A 414 -10.82 1.68 16.96
CA THR A 414 -9.98 2.26 18.00
C THR A 414 -10.42 3.70 18.29
N ARG A 415 -9.79 4.34 19.27
CA ARG A 415 -9.82 5.79 19.39
C ARG A 415 -8.56 6.37 18.78
N ASP A 416 -8.69 7.47 18.06
CA ASP A 416 -7.54 8.27 17.72
C ASP A 416 -7.00 9.00 18.97
N SER A 417 -5.93 9.75 18.79
CA SER A 417 -5.33 10.56 19.87
C SER A 417 -6.20 11.68 20.39
N ALA A 418 -7.20 12.13 19.61
CA ALA A 418 -8.16 13.14 20.00
C ALA A 418 -9.37 12.51 20.74
N GLY A 419 -9.41 11.18 20.81
CA GLY A 419 -10.46 10.42 21.47
C GLY A 419 -11.64 10.08 20.56
N HIS A 420 -11.63 10.49 19.29
CA HIS A 420 -12.68 10.17 18.32
C HIS A 420 -12.58 8.72 17.87
N LEU A 421 -13.71 8.13 17.48
CA LEU A 421 -13.71 6.81 16.86
C LEU A 421 -12.90 6.83 15.56
N ALA A 422 -12.04 5.83 15.39
CA ALA A 422 -11.22 5.65 14.20
C ALA A 422 -11.08 4.16 13.86
N LEU A 423 -10.69 3.86 12.63
CA LEU A 423 -10.33 2.51 12.24
C LEU A 423 -8.91 2.19 12.73
N ASN A 424 -8.75 1.01 13.31
CA ASN A 424 -7.46 0.50 13.70
C ASN A 424 -6.67 0.10 12.46
N ARG A 425 -5.76 0.95 12.00
CA ARG A 425 -4.95 0.73 10.78
C ARG A 425 -4.06 -0.52 10.86
N ARG A 426 -3.80 -1.05 12.05
CA ARG A 426 -3.06 -2.32 12.25
C ARG A 426 -3.95 -3.55 12.19
N PHE A 427 -5.26 -3.37 12.03
CA PHE A 427 -6.24 -4.43 11.91
C PHE A 427 -6.80 -4.43 10.49
N PRO A 428 -6.32 -5.31 9.60
CA PRO A 428 -6.77 -5.33 8.22
C PRO A 428 -8.28 -5.52 8.12
N GLY A 429 -8.93 -4.81 7.20
CA GLY A 429 -10.39 -4.86 7.05
C GLY A 429 -10.92 -6.24 6.70
N TYR A 430 -10.12 -7.07 6.03
CA TYR A 430 -10.45 -8.47 5.73
C TYR A 430 -10.41 -9.37 6.97
N ASN A 431 -9.94 -8.90 8.13
CA ASN A 431 -9.98 -9.59 9.43
C ASN A 431 -11.17 -9.17 10.29
N TYR A 432 -11.99 -8.21 9.83
CA TYR A 432 -13.18 -7.76 10.54
C TYR A 432 -14.38 -8.60 10.12
N ASP A 433 -14.81 -9.48 11.02
CA ASP A 433 -15.92 -10.39 10.76
C ASP A 433 -17.24 -9.91 11.36
N LEU A 434 -18.32 -10.21 10.63
CA LEU A 434 -19.71 -9.96 10.95
C LEU A 434 -20.42 -11.29 11.19
N LEU A 435 -21.24 -11.37 12.23
CA LEU A 435 -21.98 -12.58 12.59
C LEU A 435 -23.42 -12.55 12.06
N GLY A 436 -23.80 -13.59 11.33
CA GLY A 436 -25.16 -13.82 10.84
C GLY A 436 -25.85 -14.96 11.57
N GLY A 437 -27.19 -14.89 11.65
CA GLY A 437 -28.02 -15.85 12.39
C GLY A 437 -28.19 -15.55 13.89
N ALA A 438 -27.64 -14.41 14.35
CA ALA A 438 -27.72 -13.94 15.73
C ALA A 438 -28.07 -12.45 15.78
N PHE A 439 -28.48 -11.97 16.96
CA PHE A 439 -28.51 -10.56 17.31
C PHE A 439 -27.36 -10.19 18.23
N TYR A 440 -26.60 -9.12 17.96
CA TYR A 440 -25.57 -8.65 18.90
C TYR A 440 -25.41 -7.12 18.95
N THR A 441 -24.88 -6.64 20.07
CA THR A 441 -24.59 -5.20 20.28
C THR A 441 -23.09 -5.02 20.50
N LEU A 442 -22.49 -4.11 19.72
CA LEU A 442 -21.13 -3.60 19.94
C LEU A 442 -21.17 -2.23 20.60
N ASP A 443 -20.86 -2.15 21.89
CA ASP A 443 -20.70 -0.89 22.61
C ASP A 443 -19.26 -0.39 22.47
N LEU A 444 -19.05 0.56 21.55
CA LEU A 444 -17.74 1.15 21.25
C LEU A 444 -17.29 2.18 22.30
N SER A 445 -18.13 2.49 23.30
CA SER A 445 -17.70 3.28 24.47
C SER A 445 -16.83 2.45 25.42
N ARG A 446 -16.95 1.12 25.35
CA ARG A 446 -16.24 0.18 26.23
C ARG A 446 -14.83 -0.14 25.71
N PRO A 447 -13.89 -0.50 26.61
CA PRO A 447 -12.56 -0.95 26.21
C PRO A 447 -12.63 -2.18 25.31
N ALA A 448 -11.69 -2.30 24.38
CA ALA A 448 -11.57 -3.49 23.52
C ALA A 448 -11.44 -4.77 24.36
N GLY A 449 -12.15 -5.84 23.99
CA GLY A 449 -12.28 -7.06 24.79
C GLY A 449 -13.48 -7.06 25.73
N SER A 450 -14.26 -5.98 25.79
CA SER A 450 -15.52 -5.91 26.55
C SER A 450 -16.59 -5.09 25.82
N ARG A 451 -16.57 -5.08 24.48
CA ARG A 451 -17.50 -4.31 23.64
C ARG A 451 -18.78 -5.05 23.30
N VAL A 452 -18.80 -6.38 23.33
CA VAL A 452 -19.99 -7.18 23.04
C VAL A 452 -20.88 -7.21 24.27
N THR A 453 -21.91 -6.37 24.33
CA THR A 453 -22.79 -6.23 25.51
C THR A 453 -24.04 -7.10 25.45
N ARG A 454 -24.48 -7.46 24.26
CA ARG A 454 -25.62 -8.35 24.01
C ARG A 454 -25.26 -9.32 22.89
N LEU A 455 -25.64 -10.58 23.06
CA LEU A 455 -25.49 -11.64 22.06
C LEU A 455 -26.63 -12.64 22.26
N GLU A 456 -27.48 -12.78 21.26
CA GLU A 456 -28.67 -13.61 21.28
C GLU A 456 -28.77 -14.45 20.01
N VAL A 457 -29.21 -15.70 20.15
CA VAL A 457 -29.50 -16.60 19.03
C VAL A 457 -30.95 -17.07 19.21
N ASN A 458 -31.77 -16.92 18.18
CA ASN A 458 -33.22 -17.23 18.24
C ASN A 458 -33.94 -16.55 19.42
N GLY A 459 -33.57 -15.30 19.72
CA GLY A 459 -34.16 -14.51 20.82
C GLY A 459 -33.75 -14.95 22.23
N ARG A 460 -32.79 -15.87 22.37
CA ARG A 460 -32.25 -16.32 23.67
C ARG A 460 -30.83 -15.81 23.86
N THR A 461 -30.54 -15.26 25.04
CA THR A 461 -29.19 -14.85 25.43
C THR A 461 -28.22 -16.02 25.37
N VAL A 462 -27.09 -15.82 24.70
CA VAL A 462 -26.04 -16.83 24.58
C VAL A 462 -25.30 -16.98 25.90
N LEU A 463 -25.32 -18.19 26.45
CA LEU A 463 -24.58 -18.59 27.63
C LEU A 463 -23.19 -19.12 27.27
N PRO A 464 -22.19 -19.04 28.18
CA PRO A 464 -20.82 -19.51 27.93
C PRO A 464 -20.72 -20.96 27.43
N THR A 465 -21.61 -21.83 27.88
CA THR A 465 -21.66 -23.27 27.60
C THR A 465 -22.53 -23.65 26.41
N ASP A 466 -23.28 -22.71 25.84
CA ASP A 466 -24.05 -22.97 24.63
C ASP A 466 -23.12 -23.39 23.50
N SER A 467 -23.64 -24.17 22.55
CA SER A 467 -22.84 -24.65 21.44
C SER A 467 -23.54 -24.41 20.12
N PHE A 468 -22.80 -23.84 19.18
CA PHE A 468 -23.30 -23.44 17.87
C PHE A 468 -22.46 -24.03 16.75
N THR A 469 -23.12 -24.35 15.65
CA THR A 469 -22.44 -24.58 14.37
C THR A 469 -22.30 -23.25 13.63
N VAL A 470 -21.06 -22.90 13.24
CA VAL A 470 -20.73 -21.63 12.59
C VAL A 470 -20.03 -21.88 11.27
N ALA A 471 -20.60 -21.41 10.17
CA ALA A 471 -19.98 -21.43 8.85
C ALA A 471 -18.92 -20.34 8.71
N VAL A 472 -17.75 -20.70 8.20
CA VAL A 472 -16.53 -19.87 8.19
C VAL A 472 -15.66 -20.20 6.97
N SER A 473 -14.75 -19.30 6.59
CA SER A 473 -13.69 -19.64 5.64
C SER A 473 -12.63 -20.55 6.26
N ASP A 474 -11.97 -21.35 5.44
CA ASP A 474 -10.79 -22.13 5.82
C ASP A 474 -9.65 -21.25 6.35
N TYR A 475 -9.45 -20.05 5.82
CA TYR A 475 -8.51 -19.05 6.38
C TYR A 475 -8.75 -18.81 7.88
N ARG A 476 -10.01 -18.58 8.27
CA ARG A 476 -10.38 -18.36 9.69
C ARG A 476 -10.29 -19.65 10.48
N GLN A 477 -10.78 -20.75 9.93
CA GLN A 477 -10.70 -22.06 10.57
C GLN A 477 -9.24 -22.44 10.90
N GLN A 478 -8.28 -22.07 10.04
CA GLN A 478 -6.86 -22.37 10.24
C GLN A 478 -6.17 -21.41 11.23
N GLY A 479 -6.85 -20.35 11.66
CA GLY A 479 -6.40 -19.42 12.71
C GLY A 479 -5.98 -18.03 12.21
N GLY A 480 -6.12 -17.74 10.91
CA GLY A 480 -5.88 -16.41 10.37
C GLY A 480 -6.85 -15.36 10.93
N GLY A 481 -6.42 -14.09 11.04
CA GLY A 481 -7.21 -12.99 11.60
C GLY A 481 -7.13 -12.86 13.13
N GLY A 482 -6.16 -13.53 13.75
CA GLY A 482 -5.97 -13.50 15.21
C GLY A 482 -6.99 -14.36 15.98
N VAL A 483 -7.56 -15.38 15.33
CA VAL A 483 -8.53 -16.33 15.93
C VAL A 483 -7.96 -17.75 15.99
N ALA A 484 -6.73 -17.88 16.49
CA ALA A 484 -6.00 -19.16 16.55
C ALA A 484 -6.73 -20.29 17.31
N PHE A 485 -7.68 -19.95 18.20
CA PHE A 485 -8.51 -20.94 18.89
C PHE A 485 -9.41 -21.74 17.93
N LEU A 486 -9.78 -21.17 16.76
CA LEU A 486 -10.57 -21.87 15.74
C LEU A 486 -9.84 -23.05 15.12
N ALA A 487 -8.50 -23.03 15.10
CA ALA A 487 -7.69 -24.13 14.58
C ALA A 487 -7.89 -25.45 15.33
N ARG A 488 -8.41 -25.38 16.57
CA ARG A 488 -8.74 -26.54 17.41
C ARG A 488 -10.24 -26.82 17.49
N ALA A 489 -11.08 -25.97 16.91
CA ALA A 489 -12.53 -26.16 16.95
C ALA A 489 -12.92 -27.39 16.11
N PRO A 490 -13.83 -28.25 16.59
CA PRO A 490 -14.30 -29.40 15.82
C PRO A 490 -14.93 -28.96 14.51
N VAL A 491 -14.41 -29.45 13.39
CA VAL A 491 -14.97 -29.21 12.06
C VAL A 491 -16.15 -30.17 11.86
N VAL A 492 -17.33 -29.63 11.63
CA VAL A 492 -18.59 -30.37 11.40
C VAL A 492 -19.02 -30.34 9.94
N TYR A 493 -18.40 -29.49 9.11
CA TYR A 493 -18.59 -29.45 7.67
C TYR A 493 -17.26 -29.18 6.96
N ASP A 494 -16.92 -30.06 6.02
CA ASP A 494 -15.82 -29.91 5.06
C ASP A 494 -16.14 -30.68 3.78
N ARG A 495 -16.44 -29.95 2.70
CA ARG A 495 -16.59 -30.53 1.36
C ARG A 495 -15.61 -29.94 0.34
N GLY A 496 -14.65 -29.13 0.78
CA GLY A 496 -13.71 -28.44 -0.11
C GLY A 496 -14.36 -27.47 -1.11
N GLU A 497 -15.58 -26.98 -0.85
CA GLU A 497 -16.30 -26.10 -1.77
C GLU A 497 -15.79 -24.66 -1.66
N ASN A 498 -15.43 -24.06 -2.80
CA ASN A 498 -15.00 -22.67 -2.87
C ASN A 498 -16.17 -21.72 -2.60
N ILE A 499 -15.99 -20.77 -1.67
CA ILE A 499 -17.05 -19.84 -1.24
C ILE A 499 -17.52 -18.93 -2.38
N ARG A 500 -16.61 -18.49 -3.25
CA ARG A 500 -16.97 -17.67 -4.41
C ARG A 500 -17.83 -18.45 -5.39
N GLU A 501 -17.50 -19.72 -5.65
CA GLU A 501 -18.32 -20.59 -6.49
C GLU A 501 -19.68 -20.89 -5.86
N LEU A 502 -19.79 -20.98 -4.53
CA LEU A 502 -21.08 -21.06 -3.85
C LEU A 502 -21.92 -19.79 -4.05
N ILE A 503 -21.30 -18.61 -4.02
CA ILE A 503 -21.99 -17.34 -4.34
C ILE A 503 -22.48 -17.34 -5.79
N LEU A 504 -21.60 -17.67 -6.76
CA LEU A 504 -21.96 -17.76 -8.18
C LEU A 504 -23.09 -18.77 -8.42
N THR A 505 -23.04 -19.93 -7.76
CA THR A 505 -24.05 -20.98 -7.84
C THR A 505 -25.38 -20.49 -7.29
N GLU A 506 -25.38 -19.79 -6.15
CA GLU A 506 -26.59 -19.24 -5.55
C GLU A 506 -27.23 -18.16 -6.44
N LEU A 507 -26.42 -17.28 -7.04
CA LEU A 507 -26.91 -16.27 -7.98
C LEU A 507 -27.56 -16.93 -9.21
N ARG A 508 -26.86 -17.89 -9.85
CA ARG A 508 -27.40 -18.65 -11.00
C ARG A 508 -28.68 -19.41 -10.65
N ARG A 509 -28.75 -19.97 -9.43
CA ARG A 509 -29.94 -20.68 -8.94
C ARG A 509 -31.12 -19.75 -8.77
N ARG A 510 -30.92 -18.56 -8.19
CA ARG A 510 -31.99 -17.56 -8.00
C ARG A 510 -32.40 -16.93 -9.34
N ARG A 511 -31.47 -16.76 -10.28
CA ARG A 511 -31.57 -16.02 -11.56
C ARG A 511 -31.89 -14.53 -11.38
N VAL A 512 -32.81 -14.21 -10.48
CA VAL A 512 -33.22 -12.87 -10.12
C VAL A 512 -33.13 -12.70 -8.59
N LEU A 513 -32.34 -11.74 -8.12
CA LEU A 513 -32.38 -11.29 -6.74
C LEU A 513 -33.55 -10.32 -6.57
N ALA A 514 -34.53 -10.73 -5.75
CA ALA A 514 -35.66 -9.88 -5.38
C ALA A 514 -35.19 -8.67 -4.55
N PRO A 515 -35.99 -7.59 -4.47
CA PRO A 515 -35.69 -6.50 -3.56
C PRO A 515 -35.49 -7.01 -2.12
N PRO A 516 -34.47 -6.53 -1.39
CA PRO A 516 -34.23 -6.97 -0.02
C PRO A 516 -35.45 -6.74 0.88
N GLU A 517 -35.82 -7.75 1.67
CA GLU A 517 -36.87 -7.61 2.68
C GLU A 517 -36.43 -6.66 3.80
N SER A 518 -37.37 -5.84 4.28
CA SER A 518 -37.16 -5.00 5.45
C SER A 518 -37.24 -5.84 6.72
N LEU A 519 -36.08 -6.34 7.16
CA LEU A 519 -35.93 -7.09 8.41
C LEU A 519 -35.20 -6.24 9.46
N PRO A 520 -35.54 -6.37 10.76
CA PRO A 520 -34.78 -5.79 11.85
C PRO A 520 -33.28 -6.10 11.72
N PRO A 521 -32.38 -5.19 12.12
CA PRO A 521 -30.95 -5.41 11.99
C PRO A 521 -30.50 -6.56 12.89
N GLY A 522 -29.66 -7.45 12.34
CA GLY A 522 -29.01 -8.52 13.08
C GLY A 522 -27.94 -8.03 14.06
N TRP A 523 -27.57 -6.76 14.03
CA TRP A 523 -26.66 -6.18 15.01
C TRP A 523 -26.68 -4.66 15.01
N GLN A 524 -26.10 -4.06 16.06
CA GLN A 524 -26.03 -2.61 16.20
C GLN A 524 -24.78 -2.16 16.94
N ILE A 525 -24.41 -0.89 16.72
CA ILE A 525 -23.37 -0.18 17.46
C ILE A 525 -24.03 0.72 18.50
N LEU A 526 -23.47 0.74 19.71
CA LEU A 526 -23.82 1.67 20.78
C LEU A 526 -22.60 2.46 21.29
N PRO A 527 -22.85 3.62 21.92
CA PRO A 527 -24.10 4.38 21.89
C PRO A 527 -24.41 4.93 20.48
N PRO A 528 -25.64 5.40 20.20
CA PRO A 528 -26.04 5.89 18.88
C PRO A 528 -25.10 6.97 18.32
N ALA A 529 -24.54 7.83 19.17
CA ALA A 529 -23.55 8.82 18.77
C ALA A 529 -22.28 8.19 18.15
N LEU A 530 -21.79 7.08 18.71
CA LEU A 530 -20.65 6.35 18.13
C LEU A 530 -21.04 5.53 16.91
N ALA A 531 -22.32 5.14 16.78
CA ALA A 531 -22.81 4.52 15.55
C ALA A 531 -22.78 5.52 14.38
N GLU A 532 -23.20 6.77 14.61
CA GLU A 532 -23.11 7.84 13.61
C GLU A 532 -21.65 8.20 13.30
N GLU A 533 -20.79 8.29 14.31
CA GLU A 533 -19.35 8.52 14.12
C GLU A 533 -18.73 7.37 13.30
N ALA A 534 -19.12 6.11 13.57
CA ALA A 534 -18.70 4.95 12.79
C ALA A 534 -19.19 5.02 11.34
N ARG A 535 -20.46 5.38 11.12
CA ARG A 535 -21.01 5.59 9.77
C ARG A 535 -20.23 6.66 9.00
N ALA A 536 -19.84 7.74 9.65
CA ALA A 536 -19.06 8.81 9.04
C ALA A 536 -17.70 8.32 8.53
N LEU A 537 -17.10 7.28 9.14
CA LEU A 537 -15.86 6.66 8.65
C LEU A 537 -16.03 5.95 7.29
N PHE A 538 -17.27 5.62 6.92
CA PHE A 538 -17.62 4.93 5.66
C PHE A 538 -18.56 5.75 4.76
N ALA A 539 -18.89 6.99 5.15
CA ALA A 539 -19.61 7.96 4.34
C ALA A 539 -18.60 8.79 3.53
N GLU A 540 -18.81 8.92 2.22
CA GLU A 540 -17.96 9.77 1.40
C GLU A 540 -18.22 11.26 1.66
N ALA A 541 -17.16 12.08 1.61
CA ALA A 541 -17.28 13.46 1.16
C ALA A 541 -17.74 13.44 -0.31
N PRO A 542 -18.67 14.31 -0.74
CA PRO A 542 -19.30 14.21 -2.06
C PRO A 542 -18.24 14.13 -3.17
N SER A 543 -18.24 13.01 -3.90
CA SER A 543 -17.67 12.92 -5.23
C SER A 543 -18.33 14.02 -6.08
N ALA A 544 -17.53 14.92 -6.65
CA ALA A 544 -17.99 15.75 -7.75
C ALA A 544 -18.49 14.78 -8.82
N ALA A 545 -19.79 14.85 -9.12
CA ALA A 545 -20.44 14.03 -10.13
C ALA A 545 -19.61 14.03 -11.42
N VAL A 546 -19.01 12.89 -11.74
CA VAL A 546 -18.65 12.59 -13.12
C VAL A 546 -20.00 12.39 -13.80
N GLY A 547 -20.39 13.36 -14.63
CA GLY A 547 -21.68 13.36 -15.31
C GLY A 547 -21.95 12.03 -16.00
N GLU A 548 -23.19 11.56 -15.87
CA GLU A 548 -23.70 10.43 -16.67
C GLU A 548 -23.38 10.67 -18.15
N PRO A 549 -22.71 9.73 -18.84
CA PRO A 549 -22.75 9.74 -20.28
C PRO A 549 -24.15 9.30 -20.72
N ALA A 550 -24.86 10.18 -21.42
CA ALA A 550 -26.17 9.91 -21.99
C ALA A 550 -26.16 8.58 -22.77
N ARG A 551 -27.09 7.68 -22.44
CA ARG A 551 -27.36 6.45 -23.19
C ARG A 551 -27.76 6.81 -24.61
N THR A 552 -26.87 6.57 -25.58
CA THR A 552 -27.22 6.54 -27.00
C THR A 552 -27.31 5.07 -27.43
N PRO A 553 -28.37 4.63 -28.12
CA PRO A 553 -28.51 3.23 -28.54
C PRO A 553 -27.39 2.86 -29.53
N LEU A 554 -26.74 1.73 -29.30
CA LEU A 554 -25.78 1.13 -30.22
C LEU A 554 -26.50 0.73 -31.52
N LEU A 555 -26.23 1.46 -32.61
CA LEU A 555 -26.36 0.97 -33.98
C LEU A 555 -25.00 0.40 -34.39
N LEU A 556 -24.96 -0.91 -34.64
CA LEU A 556 -23.77 -1.62 -35.13
C LEU A 556 -23.38 -1.11 -36.53
N PRO A 557 -22.14 -0.64 -36.76
CA PRO A 557 -21.67 -0.37 -38.12
C PRO A 557 -21.24 -1.68 -38.79
N THR A 558 -21.81 -1.92 -39.97
CA THR A 558 -21.33 -2.90 -40.94
C THR A 558 -19.90 -2.60 -41.38
N ARG A 559 -19.13 -3.68 -41.56
CA ARG A 559 -17.74 -3.77 -42.03
C ARG A 559 -17.42 -2.80 -43.18
N PRO A 560 -16.38 -1.95 -43.09
CA PRO A 560 -15.96 -1.14 -44.23
C PRO A 560 -15.06 -1.95 -45.20
N ALA A 561 -15.25 -1.68 -46.49
CA ALA A 561 -14.40 -2.13 -47.60
C ALA A 561 -13.03 -1.40 -47.57
N PRO A 562 -11.98 -1.94 -48.22
CA PRO A 562 -10.63 -1.35 -48.17
C PRO A 562 -10.54 -0.07 -49.03
N ASP A 563 -9.92 0.98 -48.47
CA ASP A 563 -9.67 2.28 -49.15
C ASP A 563 -8.20 2.36 -49.63
N PRO A 564 -7.93 2.63 -50.92
CA PRO A 564 -6.59 2.65 -51.50
C PRO A 564 -5.97 4.04 -51.38
N ALA A 565 -5.46 4.39 -50.20
CA ALA A 565 -4.69 5.61 -50.01
C ALA A 565 -3.64 5.45 -48.90
N ALA A 566 -2.74 4.48 -49.09
CA ALA A 566 -1.50 4.38 -48.35
C ALA A 566 -0.36 4.83 -49.27
N ASP A 567 -0.12 6.14 -49.38
CA ASP A 567 1.16 6.74 -49.75
C ASP A 567 1.07 8.29 -49.77
N ALA A 568 1.26 8.93 -48.61
CA ALA A 568 1.67 10.33 -48.54
C ALA A 568 2.42 10.61 -47.21
N PRO A 569 3.56 11.33 -47.22
CA PRO A 569 4.34 11.61 -46.01
C PRO A 569 3.71 12.73 -45.16
N PRO A 570 3.83 12.70 -43.82
CA PRO A 570 3.17 13.65 -42.94
C PRO A 570 3.88 15.01 -42.90
N THR A 571 3.09 16.09 -42.91
CA THR A 571 3.52 17.48 -42.68
C THR A 571 3.75 17.75 -41.19
N PRO A 572 4.77 18.54 -40.77
CA PRO A 572 5.07 18.71 -39.35
C PRO A 572 4.12 19.71 -38.67
N THR A 573 3.42 19.24 -37.64
CA THR A 573 2.58 20.06 -36.76
C THR A 573 3.43 20.84 -35.75
N ARG A 574 3.16 22.14 -35.61
CA ARG A 574 3.81 23.05 -34.65
C ARG A 574 3.40 22.66 -33.22
N LEU A 575 4.37 22.33 -32.37
CA LEU A 575 4.18 22.02 -30.95
C LEU A 575 3.72 23.25 -30.18
N VAL A 576 2.57 23.16 -29.51
CA VAL A 576 2.18 24.07 -28.41
C VAL A 576 2.91 23.58 -27.15
N PRO A 577 3.60 24.44 -26.37
CA PRO A 577 4.24 24.02 -25.13
C PRO A 577 3.22 23.46 -24.14
N ASP A 578 3.60 22.39 -23.46
CA ASP A 578 2.81 21.80 -22.39
C ASP A 578 2.63 22.81 -21.24
N SER A 579 1.46 22.82 -20.59
CA SER A 579 1.17 23.78 -19.51
C SER A 579 2.14 23.66 -18.32
N ALA A 580 2.82 22.50 -18.21
CA ALA A 580 3.86 22.20 -17.23
C ALA A 580 5.20 22.94 -17.43
N ASP A 581 5.40 23.61 -18.57
CA ASP A 581 6.64 24.34 -18.91
C ASP A 581 6.48 25.87 -18.88
N LEU A 582 5.32 26.39 -18.48
CA LEU A 582 5.09 27.83 -18.33
C LEU A 582 5.87 28.42 -17.14
N PRO A 583 6.60 29.54 -17.30
CA PRO A 583 7.34 30.17 -16.20
C PRO A 583 6.44 30.57 -15.02
N VAL A 584 6.86 30.22 -13.79
CA VAL A 584 6.17 30.62 -12.55
C VAL A 584 6.78 31.89 -11.96
N ALA A 585 8.10 31.93 -11.81
CA ALA A 585 8.84 33.07 -11.27
C ALA A 585 10.33 32.96 -11.64
N THR A 586 11.12 34.00 -11.43
CA THR A 586 12.58 33.96 -11.60
C THR A 586 13.24 34.14 -10.24
N LEU A 587 14.02 33.16 -9.79
CA LEU A 587 14.81 33.24 -8.56
C LEU A 587 16.16 33.91 -8.85
N ARG A 588 16.53 34.92 -8.06
CA ARG A 588 17.85 35.57 -8.12
C ARG A 588 18.94 34.66 -7.56
N LEU A 589 18.64 33.91 -6.51
CA LEU A 589 19.53 32.97 -5.83
C LEU A 589 18.82 31.64 -5.64
N PRO A 590 19.55 30.51 -5.62
CA PRO A 590 18.93 29.21 -5.38
C PRO A 590 18.30 29.14 -3.98
N ALA A 591 17.14 28.49 -3.87
CA ALA A 591 16.54 28.14 -2.60
C ALA A 591 16.95 26.71 -2.24
N GLU A 592 17.97 26.60 -1.38
CA GLU A 592 18.48 25.31 -0.92
C GLU A 592 17.49 24.62 0.05
N PRO A 593 17.33 23.28 -0.03
CA PRO A 593 16.48 22.48 0.85
C PRO A 593 17.12 22.31 2.24
N GLY A 594 16.30 21.95 3.23
CA GLY A 594 16.73 21.69 4.60
C GLY A 594 16.42 22.81 5.60
N ALA A 595 16.49 22.48 6.90
CA ALA A 595 16.18 23.41 7.97
C ALA A 595 17.21 24.56 8.05
N GLY A 596 16.76 25.79 8.27
CA GLY A 596 17.65 26.94 8.21
C GLY A 596 17.97 27.46 6.80
N ARG A 597 17.43 26.84 5.75
CA ARG A 597 17.76 27.16 4.35
C ARG A 597 16.60 27.86 3.63
N GLY A 598 16.91 28.43 2.47
CA GLY A 598 16.02 29.34 1.74
C GLY A 598 14.67 28.71 1.35
N LEU A 599 14.63 27.42 1.04
CA LEU A 599 13.39 26.76 0.60
C LEU A 599 12.38 26.61 1.74
N ALA A 600 12.82 26.21 2.94
CA ALA A 600 11.94 26.07 4.11
C ALA A 600 11.32 27.42 4.53
N ARG A 601 12.06 28.52 4.39
CA ARG A 601 11.56 29.89 4.66
C ARG A 601 10.51 30.32 3.66
N LEU A 602 10.79 30.13 2.36
CA LEU A 602 9.83 30.43 1.29
C LEU A 602 8.52 29.64 1.48
N LEU A 603 8.61 28.38 1.90
CA LEU A 603 7.43 27.57 2.20
C LEU A 603 6.66 28.08 3.41
N ALA A 604 7.34 28.43 4.50
CA ALA A 604 6.66 28.98 5.68
C ALA A 604 5.92 30.29 5.33
N ASP A 605 6.54 31.17 4.54
CA ASP A 605 5.91 32.42 4.10
C ASP A 605 4.74 32.15 3.13
N ALA A 606 4.90 31.21 2.20
CA ALA A 606 3.87 30.80 1.27
C ALA A 606 2.64 30.22 1.99
N TYR A 607 2.84 29.34 2.98
CA TYR A 607 1.74 28.72 3.73
C TYR A 607 1.00 29.76 4.57
N ARG A 608 1.75 30.66 5.23
CA ARG A 608 1.17 31.76 6.00
C ARG A 608 0.29 32.65 5.12
N ARG A 609 0.77 33.01 3.92
CA ARG A 609 0.00 33.82 2.97
C ARG A 609 -1.21 33.07 2.42
N ALA A 610 -1.04 31.81 2.00
CA ALA A 610 -2.07 31.01 1.36
C ALA A 610 -3.29 30.81 2.28
N LEU A 611 -3.07 30.62 3.58
CA LEU A 611 -4.14 30.42 4.56
C LEU A 611 -4.49 31.68 5.37
N ARG A 612 -3.87 32.83 5.06
CA ARG A 612 -4.00 34.09 5.84
C ARG A 612 -3.79 33.85 7.35
N ALA A 613 -2.82 33.00 7.68
CA ALA A 613 -2.55 32.58 9.05
C ALA A 613 -1.69 33.61 9.80
N ASP A 614 -1.83 33.66 11.12
CA ASP A 614 -0.99 34.49 11.98
C ASP A 614 0.46 33.99 11.93
N VAL A 615 0.63 32.65 11.98
CA VAL A 615 1.90 31.93 12.04
C VAL A 615 1.90 30.78 11.04
N ALA A 616 3.06 30.40 10.52
CA ALA A 616 3.22 29.14 9.82
C ALA A 616 4.49 28.39 10.22
N VAL A 617 4.46 27.08 10.06
CA VAL A 617 5.61 26.19 10.24
C VAL A 617 5.77 25.33 9.00
N ALA A 618 6.97 25.31 8.43
CA ALA A 618 7.28 24.50 7.26
C ALA A 618 8.59 23.75 7.46
N GLY A 619 8.57 22.44 7.17
CA GLY A 619 9.76 21.60 7.05
C GLY A 619 10.03 21.28 5.60
N VAL A 620 11.26 20.88 5.30
CA VAL A 620 11.67 20.32 4.00
C VAL A 620 12.34 19.00 4.30
N ALA A 621 11.86 17.91 3.70
CA ALA A 621 12.47 16.59 3.82
C ALA A 621 13.90 16.58 3.26
N GLU A 622 14.75 15.73 3.83
CA GLU A 622 16.07 15.46 3.26
C GLU A 622 15.91 14.79 1.89
N GLY A 623 16.77 15.13 0.93
CA GLY A 623 16.70 14.59 -0.44
C GLY A 623 15.76 15.33 -1.41
N VAL A 624 15.02 16.34 -0.95
CA VAL A 624 14.18 17.19 -1.82
C VAL A 624 15.03 18.08 -2.73
N ALA A 625 14.61 18.28 -3.98
CA ALA A 625 15.35 19.11 -4.93
C ALA A 625 15.37 20.59 -4.51
N ARG A 626 16.53 21.26 -4.68
CA ARG A 626 16.61 22.72 -4.57
C ARG A 626 15.81 23.41 -5.69
N LEU A 627 15.38 24.64 -5.45
CA LEU A 627 14.99 25.53 -6.55
C LEU A 627 16.23 26.28 -7.04
N PRO A 628 16.68 26.09 -8.30
CA PRO A 628 17.87 26.78 -8.81
C PRO A 628 17.59 28.28 -9.02
N ALA A 629 18.65 29.07 -9.12
CA ALA A 629 18.54 30.43 -9.66
C ALA A 629 18.09 30.38 -11.12
N GLY A 630 17.33 31.38 -11.56
CA GLY A 630 16.73 31.45 -12.89
C GLY A 630 15.24 31.14 -12.89
N VAL A 631 14.70 30.81 -14.07
CA VAL A 631 13.28 30.57 -14.26
C VAL A 631 12.85 29.30 -13.51
N THR A 632 11.82 29.45 -12.69
CA THR A 632 11.14 28.39 -11.95
C THR A 632 9.93 27.93 -12.76
N THR A 633 9.81 26.63 -12.98
CA THR A 633 8.69 25.97 -13.67
C THR A 633 7.80 25.20 -12.70
N PRO A 634 6.54 24.88 -13.06
CA PRO A 634 5.67 24.02 -12.27
C PRO A 634 6.34 22.68 -11.93
N ARG A 635 7.10 22.10 -12.87
CA ARG A 635 7.86 20.86 -12.64
C ARG A 635 8.95 21.02 -11.58
N GLN A 636 9.66 22.15 -11.54
CA GLN A 636 10.65 22.43 -10.49
C GLN A 636 9.98 22.65 -9.12
N LEU A 637 8.81 23.29 -9.07
CA LEU A 637 8.05 23.44 -7.83
C LEU A 637 7.56 22.10 -7.29
N ALA A 638 7.03 21.25 -8.15
CA ALA A 638 6.57 19.91 -7.76
C ALA A 638 7.72 19.04 -7.21
N ARG A 639 8.94 19.20 -7.73
CA ARG A 639 10.14 18.50 -7.23
C ARG A 639 10.70 19.09 -5.94
N ALA A 640 10.56 20.41 -5.74
CA ALA A 640 11.03 21.10 -4.53
C ALA A 640 10.04 21.01 -3.36
N VAL A 641 8.80 20.58 -3.62
CA VAL A 641 7.75 20.40 -2.62
C VAL A 641 7.00 19.09 -2.89
N PRO A 642 7.66 17.92 -2.75
CA PRO A 642 7.02 16.65 -3.04
C PRO A 642 5.99 16.32 -1.95
N GLY A 643 4.76 16.02 -2.37
CA GLY A 643 3.70 15.55 -1.49
C GLY A 643 2.31 16.06 -1.88
N GLU A 644 1.32 15.16 -1.85
CA GLU A 644 -0.10 15.45 -2.13
C GLU A 644 -0.88 15.91 -0.88
N GLY A 645 -0.17 16.18 0.22
CA GLY A 645 -0.77 16.59 1.48
C GLY A 645 -1.22 18.05 1.46
N ALA A 646 -2.52 18.29 1.65
CA ALA A 646 -3.07 19.64 1.80
C ALA A 646 -2.39 20.47 2.91
N LEU A 647 -2.46 21.80 2.77
CA LEU A 647 -2.16 22.71 3.88
C LEU A 647 -3.21 22.59 4.98
N LEU A 648 -2.76 22.69 6.23
CA LEU A 648 -3.59 22.58 7.42
C LEU A 648 -3.62 23.91 8.15
N ALA A 649 -4.79 24.29 8.64
CA ALA A 649 -5.01 25.42 9.53
C ALA A 649 -5.40 24.93 10.92
N LEU A 650 -4.72 25.43 11.95
CA LEU A 650 -4.97 25.10 13.35
C LEU A 650 -5.19 26.38 14.15
N ARG A 651 -6.07 26.34 15.16
CA ARG A 651 -6.21 27.44 16.12
C ARG A 651 -5.52 27.05 17.42
N MET A 652 -4.44 27.76 17.78
CA MET A 652 -3.61 27.45 18.96
C MET A 652 -3.61 28.63 19.94
N SER A 653 -3.66 28.36 21.24
CA SER A 653 -3.41 29.41 22.25
C SER A 653 -1.95 29.85 22.20
N GLY A 654 -1.62 31.04 22.72
CA GLY A 654 -0.22 31.46 22.81
C GLY A 654 0.62 30.54 23.70
N ALA A 655 0.05 29.99 24.77
CA ALA A 655 0.74 29.00 25.61
C ALA A 655 1.09 27.71 24.83
N ASP A 656 0.22 27.33 23.91
CA ASP A 656 0.42 26.19 23.04
C ASP A 656 1.46 26.44 21.95
N LEU A 657 1.46 27.67 21.42
CA LEU A 657 2.45 28.12 20.46
C LEU A 657 3.84 28.23 21.09
N GLU A 658 3.92 28.59 22.37
CA GLU A 658 5.15 28.57 23.17
C GLU A 658 5.68 27.14 23.35
N ALA A 659 4.81 26.17 23.64
CA ALA A 659 5.18 24.75 23.70
C ALA A 659 5.64 24.19 22.34
N LEU A 660 5.01 24.61 21.25
CA LEU A 660 5.44 24.27 19.89
C LEU A 660 6.83 24.84 19.59
N ALA A 661 7.08 26.10 19.97
CA ALA A 661 8.38 26.75 19.83
C ALA A 661 9.48 25.99 20.58
N GLU A 662 9.20 25.51 21.80
CA GLU A 662 10.12 24.67 22.58
C GLU A 662 10.47 23.36 21.85
N ASN A 663 9.48 22.72 21.24
CA ASN A 663 9.70 21.51 20.45
C ASN A 663 10.60 21.77 19.23
N LEU A 664 10.33 22.85 18.50
CA LEU A 664 11.12 23.26 17.33
C LEU A 664 12.60 23.48 17.63
N VAL A 665 12.94 23.85 18.87
CA VAL A 665 14.33 24.09 19.30
C VAL A 665 14.92 22.97 20.19
N ALA A 666 14.16 21.90 20.49
CA ALA A 666 14.58 20.82 21.37
C ALA A 666 15.47 19.76 20.70
N GLY A 667 15.28 19.47 19.39
CA GLY A 667 15.95 18.39 18.64
C GLY A 667 16.77 18.83 17.42
N ALA A 668 17.04 17.90 16.49
CA ALA A 668 17.60 18.22 15.18
C ALA A 668 16.64 19.20 14.46
N ARG A 669 17.18 20.29 13.91
CA ARG A 669 16.35 21.35 13.31
C ARG A 669 15.56 20.76 12.15
N CYS A 670 14.25 20.68 12.29
CA CYS A 670 13.36 20.13 11.26
C CYS A 670 12.78 21.18 10.32
N CYS A 671 12.61 22.40 10.84
CA CYS A 671 11.57 23.29 10.35
C CYS A 671 11.94 24.77 10.47
N GLU A 672 11.32 25.60 9.64
CA GLU A 672 11.33 27.07 9.72
C GLU A 672 9.93 27.59 10.09
N VAL A 673 9.89 28.83 10.59
CA VAL A 673 8.66 29.49 10.99
C VAL A 673 8.43 30.77 10.19
N ALA A 674 7.19 31.20 10.05
CA ALA A 674 6.82 32.52 9.55
C ALA A 674 5.82 33.17 10.50
N GLY A 675 5.87 34.50 10.64
CA GLY A 675 5.05 35.25 11.60
C GLY A 675 5.58 35.27 13.03
N LEU A 676 6.62 34.50 13.35
CA LEU A 676 7.30 34.45 14.64
C LEU A 676 8.82 34.66 14.51
N ARG A 677 9.41 35.25 15.54
CA ARG A 677 10.83 35.21 15.84
C ARG A 677 11.03 34.59 17.22
N ILE A 678 11.77 33.48 17.27
CA ILE A 678 12.01 32.69 18.48
C ILE A 678 13.48 32.82 18.85
N GLU A 679 13.75 33.46 19.98
CA GLU A 679 15.07 33.48 20.60
C GLU A 679 15.19 32.32 21.59
N TYR A 680 16.24 31.52 21.49
CA TYR A 680 16.42 30.34 22.34
C TYR A 680 17.89 30.11 22.69
N ASP A 681 18.11 29.39 23.79
CA ASP A 681 19.42 29.01 24.31
C ASP A 681 19.58 27.50 24.17
N SER A 682 20.46 27.08 23.25
CA SER A 682 20.69 25.66 22.95
C SER A 682 21.39 24.90 24.07
N THR A 683 21.98 25.60 25.05
CA THR A 683 22.69 24.98 26.19
C THR A 683 21.72 24.55 27.30
N ARG A 684 20.50 25.10 27.30
CA ARG A 684 19.45 24.70 28.24
C ARG A 684 18.89 23.32 27.92
N ARG A 685 18.36 22.68 28.96
CA ARG A 685 17.63 21.41 28.86
C ARG A 685 16.54 21.53 27.80
N ALA A 686 16.39 20.48 26.97
CA ALA A 686 15.34 20.40 25.97
C ALA A 686 13.97 20.70 26.60
N TYR A 687 13.11 21.40 25.85
CA TYR A 687 11.80 21.93 26.30
C TYR A 687 11.87 22.99 27.41
N SER A 688 13.02 23.66 27.56
CA SER A 688 13.18 24.88 28.39
C SER A 688 14.20 25.83 27.75
N ARG A 689 14.30 25.80 26.41
CA ARG A 689 15.31 26.52 25.62
C ARG A 689 14.83 27.87 25.15
N VAL A 690 13.54 28.09 24.95
CA VAL A 690 12.99 29.35 24.45
C VAL A 690 13.16 30.44 25.51
N ARG A 691 13.68 31.59 25.08
CA ARG A 691 13.91 32.78 25.92
C ARG A 691 12.88 33.87 25.63
N ALA A 692 12.53 34.04 24.37
CA ALA A 692 11.54 35.02 23.93
C ALA A 692 10.90 34.60 22.61
N ILE A 693 9.61 34.87 22.47
CA ILE A 693 8.88 34.76 21.20
C ILE A 693 8.29 36.13 20.89
N ARG A 694 8.57 36.64 19.69
CA ARG A 694 7.99 37.88 19.16
C ARG A 694 7.23 37.62 17.87
N LEU A 695 6.08 38.26 17.72
CA LEU A 695 5.30 38.25 16.48
C LEU A 695 5.98 39.14 15.42
N SER A 696 5.59 38.99 14.15
CA SER A 696 6.16 39.80 13.04
C SER A 696 5.94 41.31 13.17
N ASN A 697 4.98 41.75 14.00
CA ASN A 697 4.72 43.16 14.30
C ASN A 697 5.55 43.69 15.50
N GLY A 698 6.40 42.86 16.12
CA GLY A 698 7.27 43.23 17.24
C GLY A 698 6.71 42.91 18.63
N ASP A 699 5.43 42.58 18.73
CA ASP A 699 4.74 42.26 19.98
C ASP A 699 5.27 40.97 20.60
N ARG A 700 5.18 40.87 21.92
CA ARG A 700 5.42 39.60 22.63
C ARG A 700 4.25 38.65 22.39
N LEU A 701 4.53 37.35 22.37
CA LEU A 701 3.50 36.32 22.32
C LEU A 701 2.59 36.42 23.56
N ASP A 702 1.33 36.77 23.36
CA ASP A 702 0.31 36.70 24.39
C ASP A 702 -0.16 35.25 24.55
N ARG A 703 0.06 34.67 25.73
CA ARG A 703 -0.27 33.28 26.06
C ARG A 703 -1.78 32.99 26.07
N GLY A 704 -2.63 33.99 26.35
CA GLY A 704 -4.09 33.84 26.41
C GLY A 704 -4.79 34.03 25.07
N ARG A 705 -4.12 34.67 24.09
CA ARG A 705 -4.67 34.88 22.74
C ARG A 705 -4.62 33.59 21.91
N THR A 706 -5.59 33.43 21.02
CA THR A 706 -5.60 32.36 20.00
C THR A 706 -5.03 32.86 18.67
N TYR A 707 -4.19 32.04 18.04
CA TYR A 707 -3.52 32.30 16.76
C TYR A 707 -3.90 31.23 15.74
N LEU A 708 -4.09 31.64 14.49
CA LEU A 708 -4.23 30.75 13.35
C LEU A 708 -2.83 30.32 12.87
N VAL A 709 -2.59 29.01 12.84
CA VAL A 709 -1.29 28.41 12.50
C VAL A 709 -1.44 27.56 11.24
N ALA A 710 -0.63 27.84 10.23
CA ALA A 710 -0.56 27.09 8.98
C ALA A 710 0.62 26.11 8.97
N LEU A 711 0.40 24.88 8.51
CA LEU A 711 1.47 23.89 8.33
C LEU A 711 1.10 22.87 7.26
N SER A 712 2.08 22.12 6.73
CA SER A 712 1.78 21.03 5.79
C SER A 712 1.32 19.77 6.54
N ALA A 713 0.42 18.99 5.93
CA ALA A 713 -0.04 17.72 6.50
C ALA A 713 1.10 16.76 6.86
N ALA A 714 2.18 16.78 6.08
CA ALA A 714 3.39 16.00 6.34
C ALA A 714 4.00 16.26 7.73
N LEU A 715 3.82 17.43 8.34
CA LEU A 715 4.35 17.70 9.70
C LEU A 715 3.52 17.08 10.84
N LEU A 716 2.34 16.51 10.53
CA LEU A 716 1.43 15.87 11.50
C LEU A 716 1.36 14.34 11.42
N GLU A 717 1.91 13.74 10.37
CA GLU A 717 1.88 12.29 10.16
C GLU A 717 2.91 11.59 11.06
N ALA A 718 2.53 10.46 11.65
CA ALA A 718 3.34 9.75 12.64
C ALA A 718 4.61 9.10 12.02
N ASP A 719 4.61 8.94 10.70
CA ASP A 719 5.71 8.38 9.89
C ASP A 719 6.50 9.47 9.15
N SER A 720 6.25 10.76 9.44
CA SER A 720 7.07 11.82 8.87
C SER A 720 8.40 11.93 9.60
N LEU A 721 9.44 12.44 8.92
CA LEU A 721 10.76 12.66 9.52
C LEU A 721 10.73 13.73 10.65
N PHE A 722 9.62 14.46 10.80
CA PHE A 722 9.53 15.65 11.63
C PHE A 722 8.18 15.79 12.37
N PRO A 723 7.77 14.79 13.15
CA PRO A 723 6.49 14.84 13.85
C PRO A 723 6.56 15.91 14.94
N LEU A 724 5.82 17.01 14.76
CA LEU A 724 5.62 18.00 15.80
C LEU A 724 4.74 17.38 16.89
N GLY A 725 5.39 16.74 17.87
CA GLY A 725 4.73 16.04 18.98
C GLY A 725 5.39 14.74 19.42
N ALA A 726 6.35 14.18 18.67
CA ALA A 726 7.10 13.00 19.13
C ALA A 726 8.19 13.43 20.13
N GLY A 727 7.89 13.34 21.42
CA GLY A 727 8.92 13.45 22.44
C GLY A 727 9.79 12.20 22.45
N ASN A 728 11.10 12.34 22.22
CA ASN A 728 12.08 11.37 22.72
C ASN A 728 12.10 11.48 24.27
N CYS A 729 11.22 10.73 24.94
CA CYS A 729 11.19 10.62 26.39
C CYS A 729 10.83 9.19 26.79
N SER A 730 11.77 8.48 27.43
CA SER A 730 11.53 7.15 28.00
C SER A 730 10.68 7.25 29.27
N ALA A 731 9.85 6.23 29.51
CA ALA A 731 8.84 6.17 30.56
C ALA A 731 9.36 6.29 32.02
N SER A 732 10.68 6.41 32.25
CA SER A 732 11.28 6.36 33.58
C SER A 732 11.53 7.70 34.28
N ARG A 733 11.23 8.86 33.67
CA ARG A 733 11.64 10.18 34.22
C ARG A 733 10.64 11.34 34.13
N GLY A 734 9.34 11.07 34.37
CA GLY A 734 8.39 12.11 34.81
C GLY A 734 8.36 13.41 33.99
N CYS A 735 8.43 13.35 32.66
CA CYS A 735 8.26 14.52 31.79
C CYS A 735 6.78 14.67 31.39
N ARG A 736 6.18 15.83 31.68
CA ARG A 736 4.94 16.28 31.02
C ARG A 736 5.32 17.03 29.74
N THR A 737 5.54 16.34 28.63
CA THR A 737 5.44 16.97 27.31
C THR A 737 3.96 17.29 27.06
N PRO A 738 3.58 18.52 26.68
CA PRO A 738 2.24 18.77 26.17
C PRO A 738 2.07 17.97 24.89
N GLY A 739 1.29 16.89 24.97
CA GLY A 739 1.10 15.95 23.88
C GLY A 739 0.54 16.59 22.62
N ASN A 740 1.07 16.13 21.48
CA ASN A 740 0.50 16.06 20.14
C ASN A 740 -0.27 17.26 19.58
N LEU A 741 0.11 17.70 18.37
CA LEU A 741 -0.68 18.54 17.44
C LEU A 741 -2.13 18.06 17.15
N ARG A 742 -2.54 16.93 17.72
CA ARG A 742 -3.88 16.34 17.66
C ARG A 742 -4.90 16.92 18.66
N ARG A 743 -4.52 17.80 19.60
CA ARG A 743 -5.47 18.46 20.53
C ARG A 743 -6.16 19.71 19.96
N TRP A 744 -5.76 20.19 18.78
CA TRP A 744 -6.33 21.37 18.15
C TRP A 744 -7.20 20.98 16.96
N PRO A 745 -8.38 21.61 16.76
CA PRO A 745 -9.18 21.40 15.56
C PRO A 745 -8.35 21.72 14.32
N VAL A 746 -8.11 20.72 13.48
CA VAL A 746 -7.34 20.85 12.25
C VAL A 746 -8.31 21.00 11.09
N VAL A 747 -8.23 22.11 10.36
CA VAL A 747 -9.00 22.33 9.13
C VAL A 747 -8.09 22.05 7.95
N ARG A 748 -8.43 21.05 7.15
CA ARG A 748 -7.73 20.75 5.89
C ARG A 748 -8.16 21.76 4.83
N SER A 749 -7.20 22.47 4.25
CA SER A 749 -7.43 23.38 3.13
C SER A 749 -7.54 22.60 1.82
N ALA A 750 -8.18 23.17 0.80
CA ALA A 750 -8.11 22.67 -0.58
C ALA A 750 -6.77 23.02 -1.26
N ARG A 751 -5.95 23.89 -0.65
CA ARG A 751 -4.67 24.35 -1.21
C ARG A 751 -3.56 23.34 -1.00
N LEU A 752 -2.82 23.04 -2.06
CA LEU A 752 -1.62 22.23 -2.00
C LEU A 752 -0.36 23.07 -1.68
N PRO A 753 0.64 22.51 -0.99
CA PRO A 753 1.92 23.16 -0.71
C PRO A 753 2.65 23.74 -1.93
N ALA A 754 2.75 22.98 -3.03
CA ALA A 754 3.43 23.40 -4.25
C ALA A 754 2.69 24.56 -4.96
N GLU A 755 1.35 24.52 -4.95
CA GLU A 755 0.51 25.60 -5.48
C GLU A 755 0.64 26.87 -4.63
N ALA A 756 0.63 26.74 -3.31
CA ALA A 756 0.81 27.85 -2.40
C ALA A 756 2.18 28.52 -2.61
N LEU A 757 3.24 27.73 -2.81
CA LEU A 757 4.57 28.26 -3.14
C LEU A 757 4.58 28.94 -4.52
N GLY A 758 3.96 28.36 -5.54
CA GLY A 758 3.87 28.94 -6.87
C GLY A 758 3.12 30.29 -6.86
N ASP A 759 1.96 30.35 -6.21
CA ASP A 759 1.17 31.58 -6.04
C ASP A 759 1.96 32.64 -5.25
N TYR A 760 2.67 32.22 -4.20
CA TYR A 760 3.50 33.12 -3.40
C TYR A 760 4.64 33.72 -4.23
N LEU A 761 5.38 32.90 -4.97
CA LEU A 761 6.50 33.35 -5.80
C LEU A 761 6.05 34.29 -6.92
N ARG A 762 4.89 34.03 -7.55
CA ARG A 762 4.31 34.94 -8.56
C ARG A 762 3.99 36.33 -8.00
N ALA A 763 3.63 36.38 -6.71
CA ALA A 763 3.22 37.62 -6.05
C ALA A 763 4.37 38.42 -5.42
N LEU A 764 5.62 37.95 -5.54
CA LEU A 764 6.81 38.66 -5.07
C LEU A 764 7.43 39.51 -6.19
N PRO A 765 8.15 40.61 -5.85
CA PRO A 765 8.97 41.34 -6.79
C PRO A 765 9.99 40.43 -7.48
N GLN A 766 10.07 40.50 -8.81
CA GLN A 766 10.97 39.66 -9.61
C GLN A 766 12.29 40.41 -9.91
N PRO A 767 13.45 39.72 -9.89
CA PRO A 767 13.65 38.32 -9.51
C PRO A 767 13.56 38.11 -7.98
N VAL A 768 12.93 37.02 -7.56
CA VAL A 768 12.73 36.67 -6.15
C VAL A 768 14.07 36.41 -5.48
N THR A 769 14.34 37.09 -4.38
CA THR A 769 15.48 36.80 -3.50
C THR A 769 14.96 36.07 -2.26
N PRO A 770 15.32 34.78 -2.04
CA PRO A 770 14.89 34.05 -0.85
C PRO A 770 15.33 34.76 0.43
N ALA A 771 14.46 34.76 1.44
CA ALA A 771 14.72 35.50 2.68
C ALA A 771 15.89 34.89 3.48
N GLU A 772 16.85 35.72 3.87
CA GLU A 772 18.02 35.31 4.67
C GLU A 772 17.82 35.49 6.18
N ASP A 773 16.72 36.12 6.59
CA ASP A 773 16.45 36.44 7.99
C ASP A 773 16.33 35.16 8.84
N ARG A 774 17.10 35.12 9.94
CA ARG A 774 17.02 34.04 10.91
C ARG A 774 15.84 34.26 11.84
N ARG A 775 14.86 33.36 11.78
CA ARG A 775 13.64 33.40 12.60
C ARG A 775 13.74 32.54 13.86
N LEU A 776 14.59 31.51 13.84
CA LEU A 776 15.05 30.77 15.01
C LEU A 776 16.46 31.27 15.39
N VAL A 777 16.56 32.11 16.41
CA VAL A 777 17.79 32.84 16.78
C VAL A 777 18.41 32.22 18.03
N PRO A 778 19.56 31.52 17.92
CA PRO A 778 20.28 31.08 19.10
C PRO A 778 20.90 32.29 19.82
N ARG A 779 20.68 32.39 21.12
CA ARG A 779 21.31 33.34 22.05
C ARG A 779 22.04 32.52 23.11
N ARG A 780 23.35 32.75 23.26
CA ARG A 780 24.13 32.16 24.34
C ARG A 780 23.82 32.83 25.66
#